data_AF-A0A839FBF8-F1
#
_entry.id   AF-A0A839FBF8-F1
#
_cell.length_a   1.000
_cell.length_b   1.000
_cell.length_c   1.000
_cell.angle_alpha   90.00
_cell.angle_beta   90.00
_cell.angle_gamma   90.00
#
_symmetry.space_group_name_H-M   'P 1'
#
loop_
_entity.id
_entity.type
_entity.pdbx_description
1 polymer ?
#
loop_
_entity_poly.entity_id
_entity_poly.type
_entity_poly.pdbx_seq_one_letter_code
_entity_poly.pdbx_strand_id
1 'polypeptide(L)'
;MTGTASQFAWRACIVLSFVLACVAAPAARAAGAHDWLDVSKRLAHLGGGVDFTPHGTQPGLFNDLIYSDNCAACHRGNSGTQTTYRPYSTWAGSMMANATRDPLFWAALDIANHDAPGSGDYCLRCHTSRGWYGGRVVKAGFGNPDNDVTLGSAGCLLAGQYDSADDLDSDFGGASCHFCHRLMPQGPLGEPGYTDNANAWVDDGDCANTGEFEPCRRGPYTYANGDEQPPHAWVQSAYHAQSEICGLCHNVSSPDTSSGPLKTLKLANGTDTGLPFPIERTFAEWQQSQYAQAPQQTCQNCHMPMSEDPNASACVFTGFPNRSGNLPVHAFAGGNAWVPGIIKGQYGDGIVANGGIDRAASFDQTTAWARQMLGAAAVLTTTIQNYTPPSGSTAGSMAVQVKVTNLSGHKLPSGYAEGRRMWLNLQVRDAANALVFESAAYDGASATLAQDPQARVYEVLQGIYNHNGTNTCDVEDGGGNAMFHFVLNDCIAKDNRIPPLGFQPATSGDPNGYSLRPVGATYPETSPGSGILVNYDTAPYAITVPVGTSGPLTVTARLYFQTSSRDYMEFLRDQAAANGTAAENTLCASGPGRPFAVGPQDKTRGQYAYDLWSGAVAGDRVFADGFDGEPVARYGKSPPELMQSASATTP
;
A
#
# COMPACT_ATOMS: atom_id res chain seq x y z
N MET A 1 -37.37 40.99 8.00
CA MET A 1 -36.93 42.39 7.77
C MET A 1 -35.90 42.69 8.85
N THR A 2 -34.63 42.97 8.64
CA THR A 2 -33.78 43.34 7.49
C THR A 2 -32.34 43.14 7.96
N GLY A 3 -31.44 42.60 7.13
CA GLY A 3 -30.04 42.41 7.52
C GLY A 3 -29.16 41.82 6.41
N THR A 4 -29.16 42.44 5.23
CA THR A 4 -28.27 42.08 4.12
C THR A 4 -27.74 43.35 3.46
N ALA A 5 -26.56 43.80 3.87
CA ALA A 5 -25.80 44.83 3.17
C ALA A 5 -24.33 44.81 3.63
N SER A 6 -23.52 43.85 3.19
CA SER A 6 -22.06 44.02 3.18
C SER A 6 -21.28 43.20 2.12
N GLN A 7 -21.94 42.52 1.18
CA GLN A 7 -21.23 41.73 0.14
C GLN A 7 -21.17 42.40 -1.25
N PHE A 8 -21.64 43.64 -1.42
CA PHE A 8 -21.69 44.30 -2.73
C PHE A 8 -20.52 45.26 -3.04
N ALA A 9 -19.57 45.46 -2.12
CA ALA A 9 -18.51 46.47 -2.31
C ALA A 9 -17.20 45.93 -2.92
N TRP A 10 -17.01 44.63 -3.08
CA TRP A 10 -15.73 44.06 -3.56
C TRP A 10 -15.72 43.63 -5.04
N ARG A 11 -16.85 43.78 -5.76
CA ARG A 11 -16.97 43.40 -7.18
C ARG A 11 -16.89 44.57 -8.18
N ALA A 12 -16.65 45.80 -7.72
CA ALA A 12 -16.67 46.98 -8.59
C ALA A 12 -15.30 47.44 -9.12
N CYS A 13 -14.16 46.88 -8.65
CA CYS A 13 -12.84 47.37 -9.07
C CYS A 13 -12.19 46.63 -10.27
N ILE A 14 -12.80 45.57 -10.80
CA ILE A 14 -12.20 44.79 -11.91
C ILE A 14 -12.80 45.16 -13.29
N VAL A 15 -13.90 45.91 -13.35
CA VAL A 15 -14.66 46.13 -14.60
C VAL A 15 -14.19 47.36 -15.40
N LEU A 16 -13.29 48.21 -14.89
CA LEU A 16 -12.95 49.48 -15.57
C LEU A 16 -11.73 49.45 -16.52
N SER A 17 -11.07 48.30 -16.74
CA SER A 17 -9.85 48.26 -17.58
C SER A 17 -10.02 47.60 -18.95
N PHE A 18 -11.25 47.25 -19.37
CA PHE A 18 -11.48 46.45 -20.60
C PHE A 18 -12.31 47.13 -21.70
N VAL A 19 -12.41 48.47 -21.72
CA VAL A 19 -13.29 49.17 -22.69
C VAL A 19 -12.53 49.85 -23.85
N LEU A 20 -11.23 49.63 -24.04
CA LEU A 20 -10.49 50.27 -25.13
C LEU A 20 -9.74 49.30 -26.07
N ALA A 21 -10.43 48.32 -26.65
CA ALA A 21 -9.95 47.66 -27.87
C ALA A 21 -11.05 46.81 -28.55
N CYS A 22 -11.97 47.45 -29.28
CA CYS A 22 -12.86 46.74 -30.21
C CYS A 22 -13.28 47.65 -31.36
N VAL A 23 -12.50 47.69 -32.46
CA VAL A 23 -13.01 47.97 -33.81
C VAL A 23 -12.18 47.17 -34.82
N ALA A 24 -12.67 45.98 -35.22
CA ALA A 24 -12.78 45.50 -36.61
C ALA A 24 -12.93 43.96 -36.72
N ALA A 25 -14.17 43.53 -37.00
CA ALA A 25 -14.58 42.38 -37.83
C ALA A 25 -14.27 40.91 -37.41
N PRO A 26 -15.09 39.93 -37.89
CA PRO A 26 -15.58 38.83 -37.05
C PRO A 26 -15.15 37.42 -37.50
N ALA A 27 -15.55 36.43 -36.69
CA ALA A 27 -15.57 34.97 -36.89
C ALA A 27 -14.46 34.17 -36.18
N ALA A 28 -14.73 33.81 -34.92
CA ALA A 28 -14.35 32.51 -34.35
C ALA A 28 -15.23 32.24 -33.11
N ARG A 29 -16.10 31.24 -33.23
CA ARG A 29 -16.76 30.61 -32.07
C ARG A 29 -15.82 29.51 -31.56
N ALA A 30 -15.76 29.40 -30.23
CA ALA A 30 -15.23 28.28 -29.43
C ALA A 30 -13.72 28.03 -29.46
N ALA A 31 -13.00 28.66 -28.54
CA ALA A 31 -11.81 28.10 -27.89
C ALA A 31 -11.54 28.91 -26.61
N GLY A 32 -11.73 28.28 -25.46
CA GLY A 32 -11.57 28.91 -24.16
C GLY A 32 -11.44 27.88 -23.04
N ALA A 33 -10.73 26.79 -23.30
CA ALA A 33 -10.04 26.05 -22.25
C ALA A 33 -8.67 26.73 -22.15
N HIS A 34 -8.43 27.47 -21.08
CA HIS A 34 -7.10 27.96 -20.78
C HIS A 34 -6.20 26.72 -20.59
N ASP A 35 -5.13 26.65 -21.36
CA ASP A 35 -4.16 25.56 -21.33
C ASP A 35 -3.38 25.60 -20.00
N TRP A 36 -3.98 25.01 -18.98
CA TRP A 36 -3.38 24.85 -17.64
C TRP A 36 -2.07 24.07 -17.71
N LEU A 37 -1.85 23.28 -18.78
CA LEU A 37 -0.62 22.55 -19.03
C LEU A 37 0.54 23.47 -19.48
N ASP A 38 0.26 24.54 -20.23
CA ASP A 38 1.29 25.52 -20.64
C ASP A 38 1.60 26.53 -19.52
N VAL A 39 0.60 26.89 -18.72
CA VAL A 39 0.82 27.63 -17.47
C VAL A 39 1.62 26.76 -16.49
N SER A 40 1.33 25.46 -16.43
CA SER A 40 1.98 24.61 -15.44
C SER A 40 3.46 24.33 -15.74
N LYS A 41 3.79 24.11 -17.00
CA LYS A 41 5.17 23.98 -17.49
C LYS A 41 6.00 25.24 -17.24
N ARG A 42 5.38 26.43 -17.34
CA ARG A 42 6.06 27.72 -17.15
C ARG A 42 6.25 28.08 -15.67
N LEU A 43 5.39 27.62 -14.77
CA LEU A 43 5.48 27.86 -13.32
C LEU A 43 6.43 26.89 -12.60
N ALA A 44 6.59 25.64 -13.08
CA ALA A 44 7.55 24.67 -12.53
C ALA A 44 9.01 25.17 -12.53
N HIS A 45 9.34 26.14 -13.39
CA HIS A 45 10.67 26.75 -13.46
C HIS A 45 10.90 27.94 -12.51
N LEU A 46 9.85 28.47 -11.85
CA LEU A 46 9.97 29.71 -11.08
C LEU A 46 10.36 29.51 -9.60
N GLY A 47 10.41 28.26 -9.10
CA GLY A 47 10.73 27.95 -7.71
C GLY A 47 12.12 27.34 -7.45
N GLY A 48 12.89 26.95 -8.48
CA GLY A 48 14.25 26.41 -8.32
C GLY A 48 14.37 25.03 -7.63
N GLY A 49 13.27 24.38 -7.23
CA GLY A 49 13.25 23.04 -6.61
C GLY A 49 12.86 21.92 -7.60
N VAL A 50 13.23 20.67 -7.27
CA VAL A 50 12.85 19.47 -8.04
C VAL A 50 11.40 19.12 -7.74
N ASP A 51 10.54 19.12 -8.78
CA ASP A 51 9.17 18.59 -8.71
C ASP A 51 9.20 17.06 -8.83
N PHE A 52 8.71 16.32 -7.82
CA PHE A 52 8.66 14.84 -7.76
C PHE A 52 7.31 14.23 -8.22
N THR A 53 6.38 15.05 -8.69
CA THR A 53 5.04 14.62 -9.13
C THR A 53 4.62 15.37 -10.41
N PRO A 54 5.41 15.35 -11.50
CA PRO A 54 5.21 16.22 -12.66
C PRO A 54 4.01 15.83 -13.56
N HIS A 55 3.32 14.74 -13.27
CA HIS A 55 2.31 14.13 -14.15
C HIS A 55 0.97 13.90 -13.45
N GLY A 56 -0.08 13.67 -14.25
CA GLY A 56 -1.46 13.53 -13.78
C GLY A 56 -2.06 14.84 -13.25
N THR A 57 -3.23 14.74 -12.61
CA THR A 57 -3.93 15.89 -12.03
C THR A 57 -3.15 16.46 -10.86
N GLN A 58 -3.06 17.80 -10.85
CA GLN A 58 -2.29 18.56 -9.87
C GLN A 58 -3.20 19.08 -8.74
N PRO A 59 -2.64 19.40 -7.56
CA PRO A 59 -3.40 20.02 -6.47
C PRO A 59 -4.10 21.32 -6.86
N GLY A 60 -5.14 21.69 -6.09
CA GLY A 60 -5.97 22.88 -6.34
C GLY A 60 -7.15 22.60 -7.26
N LEU A 61 -7.88 21.51 -6.98
CA LEU A 61 -9.10 21.16 -7.70
C LEU A 61 -10.14 22.30 -7.63
N PHE A 62 -10.86 22.54 -8.72
CA PHE A 62 -12.03 23.43 -8.71
C PHE A 62 -13.14 22.84 -7.85
N ASN A 63 -13.30 21.51 -7.92
CA ASN A 63 -14.24 20.73 -7.13
C ASN A 63 -13.45 19.87 -6.13
N ASP A 64 -13.38 20.33 -4.88
CA ASP A 64 -12.65 19.64 -3.82
C ASP A 64 -13.10 18.18 -3.62
N LEU A 65 -12.17 17.35 -3.14
CA LEU A 65 -12.50 16.00 -2.72
C LEU A 65 -13.34 16.02 -1.43
N ILE A 66 -14.62 15.69 -1.57
CA ILE A 66 -15.54 15.40 -0.46
C ILE A 66 -14.98 14.27 0.44
N TYR A 67 -15.24 14.41 1.74
CA TYR A 67 -14.80 13.52 2.82
C TYR A 67 -15.64 12.23 2.89
N SER A 68 -15.04 11.14 3.39
CA SER A 68 -15.66 9.81 3.35
C SER A 68 -16.90 9.68 4.26
N ASP A 69 -17.01 10.43 5.35
CA ASP A 69 -18.21 10.43 6.20
C ASP A 69 -19.46 10.98 5.50
N ASN A 70 -19.30 11.78 4.45
CA ASN A 70 -20.41 12.19 3.59
C ASN A 70 -21.05 10.97 2.90
N CYS A 71 -20.22 10.04 2.40
CA CYS A 71 -20.68 8.79 1.79
C CYS A 71 -21.25 7.83 2.85
N ALA A 72 -20.69 7.85 4.07
CA ALA A 72 -21.10 6.98 5.16
C ALA A 72 -22.58 7.13 5.53
N ALA A 73 -23.14 8.34 5.41
CA ALA A 73 -24.55 8.62 5.69
C ALA A 73 -25.52 7.69 4.93
N CYS A 74 -25.15 7.26 3.72
CA CYS A 74 -25.96 6.36 2.91
C CYS A 74 -25.33 4.96 2.72
N HIS A 75 -24.02 4.82 2.85
CA HIS A 75 -23.28 3.61 2.51
C HIS A 75 -22.69 2.85 3.70
N ARG A 76 -22.98 3.27 4.95
CA ARG A 76 -22.63 2.55 6.18
C ARG A 76 -23.68 1.46 6.48
N GLY A 77 -23.23 0.34 7.04
CA GLY A 77 -24.12 -0.70 7.57
C GLY A 77 -24.64 -0.35 8.97
N ASN A 78 -25.94 -0.53 9.17
CA ASN A 78 -26.63 -0.21 10.44
C ASN A 78 -26.96 -1.48 11.25
N SER A 79 -26.55 -2.66 10.79
CA SER A 79 -26.68 -3.94 11.47
C SER A 79 -25.43 -4.78 11.24
N GLY A 80 -25.18 -5.77 12.10
CA GLY A 80 -24.01 -6.64 11.98
C GLY A 80 -23.93 -7.42 10.66
N THR A 81 -25.06 -7.69 10.01
CA THR A 81 -25.07 -8.29 8.66
C THR A 81 -24.74 -7.26 7.58
N GLN A 82 -25.24 -6.03 7.68
CA GLN A 82 -24.97 -4.99 6.70
C GLN A 82 -23.50 -4.54 6.72
N THR A 83 -22.85 -4.55 7.88
CA THR A 83 -21.45 -4.12 8.00
C THR A 83 -20.46 -5.02 7.25
N THR A 84 -20.87 -6.22 6.81
CA THR A 84 -20.01 -7.16 6.06
C THR A 84 -20.00 -6.93 4.55
N TYR A 85 -20.94 -6.15 4.01
CA TYR A 85 -21.02 -5.88 2.56
C TYR A 85 -21.22 -4.41 2.18
N ARG A 86 -21.59 -3.55 3.13
CA ARG A 86 -21.79 -2.12 2.87
C ARG A 86 -20.45 -1.43 2.54
N PRO A 87 -20.38 -0.61 1.47
CA PRO A 87 -19.10 -0.06 1.00
C PRO A 87 -18.30 0.66 2.08
N TYR A 88 -18.92 1.59 2.83
CA TYR A 88 -18.20 2.33 3.87
C TYR A 88 -17.70 1.41 4.99
N SER A 89 -18.56 0.52 5.50
CA SER A 89 -18.21 -0.37 6.62
C SER A 89 -17.07 -1.32 6.31
N THR A 90 -17.01 -1.80 5.06
CA THR A 90 -15.99 -2.75 4.60
C THR A 90 -14.69 -2.06 4.20
N TRP A 91 -14.76 -0.82 3.72
CA TRP A 91 -13.61 0.05 3.47
C TRP A 91 -12.94 0.56 4.76
N ALA A 92 -13.71 0.91 5.78
CA ALA A 92 -13.25 1.69 6.94
C ALA A 92 -12.08 1.07 7.73
N GLY A 93 -11.99 -0.27 7.76
CA GLY A 93 -10.89 -0.99 8.42
C GLY A 93 -9.66 -1.22 7.55
N SER A 94 -9.78 -1.01 6.23
CA SER A 94 -8.72 -1.27 5.26
C SER A 94 -7.53 -0.33 5.44
N MET A 95 -6.36 -0.73 4.92
CA MET A 95 -5.20 0.16 4.87
C MET A 95 -5.44 1.35 3.92
N MET A 96 -6.36 1.27 2.95
CA MET A 96 -6.71 2.42 2.12
C MET A 96 -7.35 3.54 2.95
N ALA A 97 -8.29 3.22 3.83
CA ALA A 97 -8.95 4.18 4.74
C ALA A 97 -8.03 4.73 5.83
N ASN A 98 -6.87 4.09 6.05
CA ASN A 98 -5.98 4.36 7.17
C ASN A 98 -4.52 4.56 6.73
N ALA A 99 -4.28 4.82 5.45
CA ALA A 99 -2.93 4.97 4.88
C ALA A 99 -2.16 6.14 5.52
N THR A 100 -2.87 7.21 5.91
CA THR A 100 -2.33 8.37 6.63
C THR A 100 -2.23 8.14 8.14
N ARG A 101 -2.72 7.01 8.67
CA ARG A 101 -2.67 6.64 10.10
C ARG A 101 -1.60 5.58 10.40
N ASP A 102 -0.92 5.09 9.37
CA ASP A 102 0.07 4.02 9.46
C ASP A 102 1.41 4.54 10.05
N PRO A 103 1.79 4.12 11.27
CA PRO A 103 3.05 4.55 11.87
C PRO A 103 4.29 4.03 11.14
N LEU A 104 4.19 2.89 10.44
CA LEU A 104 5.31 2.34 9.68
C LEU A 104 5.59 3.20 8.44
N PHE A 105 4.52 3.63 7.75
CA PHE A 105 4.62 4.56 6.64
C PHE A 105 5.27 5.89 7.05
N TRP A 106 4.81 6.50 8.14
CA TRP A 106 5.35 7.79 8.59
C TRP A 106 6.83 7.71 8.98
N ALA A 107 7.25 6.62 9.63
CA ALA A 107 8.65 6.39 9.93
C ALA A 107 9.51 6.28 8.66
N ALA A 108 9.03 5.56 7.64
CA ALA A 108 9.71 5.45 6.35
C ALA A 108 9.73 6.76 5.56
N LEU A 109 8.64 7.55 5.65
CA LEU A 109 8.53 8.86 4.99
C LEU A 109 9.57 9.85 5.50
N ASP A 110 9.87 9.83 6.80
CA ASP A 110 10.91 10.68 7.38
C ASP A 110 12.30 10.33 6.80
N ILE A 111 12.59 9.04 6.61
CA ILE A 111 13.85 8.59 5.98
C ILE A 111 13.89 9.04 4.52
N ALA A 112 12.80 8.84 3.77
CA ALA A 112 12.71 9.28 2.38
C ALA A 112 12.94 10.79 2.22
N ASN A 113 12.31 11.62 3.07
CA ASN A 113 12.52 13.07 3.05
C ASN A 113 13.93 13.49 3.49
N HIS A 114 14.60 12.70 4.32
CA HIS A 114 16.01 12.95 4.64
C HIS A 114 16.92 12.59 3.46
N ASP A 115 16.69 11.44 2.84
CA ASP A 115 17.44 10.93 1.69
C ASP A 115 17.32 11.83 0.46
N ALA A 116 16.11 12.32 0.19
CA ALA A 116 15.79 13.23 -0.90
C ALA A 116 14.75 14.27 -0.42
N PRO A 117 15.19 15.46 0.07
CA PRO A 117 14.29 16.49 0.55
C PRO A 117 13.17 16.83 -0.44
N GLY A 118 11.93 16.76 0.05
CA GLY A 118 10.72 16.98 -0.75
C GLY A 118 10.12 15.72 -1.35
N SER A 119 10.82 14.57 -1.36
CA SER A 119 10.32 13.34 -1.99
C SER A 119 9.11 12.75 -1.28
N GLY A 120 8.77 13.18 -0.07
CA GLY A 120 7.54 12.76 0.60
C GLY A 120 6.25 13.17 -0.14
N ASP A 121 6.34 14.21 -0.97
CA ASP A 121 5.32 14.66 -1.94
C ASP A 121 4.78 13.49 -2.80
N TYR A 122 5.73 12.76 -3.39
CA TYR A 122 5.50 11.58 -4.20
C TYR A 122 4.77 10.46 -3.43
N CYS A 123 5.13 10.23 -2.17
CA CYS A 123 4.54 9.20 -1.33
C CYS A 123 3.10 9.54 -0.89
N LEU A 124 2.92 10.78 -0.43
CA LEU A 124 1.67 11.26 0.16
C LEU A 124 0.56 11.42 -0.88
N ARG A 125 0.88 11.46 -2.18
CA ARG A 125 -0.09 11.34 -3.28
C ARG A 125 -0.90 10.04 -3.23
N CYS A 126 -0.28 8.93 -2.84
CA CYS A 126 -0.97 7.65 -2.62
C CYS A 126 -1.64 7.59 -1.24
N HIS A 127 -0.98 8.15 -0.22
CA HIS A 127 -1.31 7.92 1.18
C HIS A 127 -2.30 8.92 1.80
N THR A 128 -2.55 10.07 1.18
CA THR A 128 -3.56 11.06 1.62
C THR A 128 -4.12 11.83 0.42
N SER A 129 -5.12 11.26 -0.26
CA SER A 129 -5.65 11.87 -1.49
C SER A 129 -6.23 13.26 -1.24
N ARG A 130 -6.96 13.47 -0.14
CA ARG A 130 -7.50 14.79 0.21
C ARG A 130 -6.41 15.80 0.56
N GLY A 131 -5.41 15.41 1.33
CA GLY A 131 -4.27 16.26 1.68
C GLY A 131 -3.48 16.69 0.45
N TRP A 132 -3.23 15.73 -0.46
CA TRP A 132 -2.55 15.97 -1.73
C TRP A 132 -3.32 16.96 -2.61
N TYR A 133 -4.54 16.61 -3.04
CA TYR A 133 -5.31 17.43 -3.98
C TYR A 133 -5.79 18.75 -3.38
N GLY A 134 -5.94 18.81 -2.06
CA GLY A 134 -6.20 20.04 -1.32
C GLY A 134 -4.97 20.95 -1.19
N GLY A 135 -3.81 20.57 -1.74
CA GLY A 135 -2.60 21.38 -1.78
C GLY A 135 -1.96 21.55 -0.41
N ARG A 136 -1.93 20.50 0.43
CA ARG A 136 -1.32 20.52 1.78
C ARG A 136 -0.08 19.63 1.90
N VAL A 137 0.44 19.13 0.79
CA VAL A 137 1.51 18.12 0.81
C VAL A 137 2.75 18.49 0.00
N VAL A 138 2.64 19.35 -1.03
CA VAL A 138 3.69 20.22 -1.62
C VAL A 138 3.29 20.62 -3.05
N LYS A 139 3.55 21.89 -3.40
CA LYS A 139 4.06 22.39 -4.69
C LYS A 139 4.09 23.92 -4.63
N ALA A 140 5.26 24.52 -4.85
CA ALA A 140 5.34 25.97 -5.04
C ALA A 140 4.61 26.35 -6.36
N GLY A 141 3.60 27.21 -6.28
CA GLY A 141 2.85 27.68 -7.46
C GLY A 141 1.59 26.91 -7.84
N PHE A 142 1.29 25.77 -7.18
CA PHE A 142 -0.01 25.07 -7.29
C PHE A 142 -0.54 24.73 -5.90
N GLY A 143 -1.81 25.02 -5.62
CA GLY A 143 -2.34 24.97 -4.25
C GLY A 143 -1.94 26.24 -3.47
N ASN A 144 -1.67 26.11 -2.16
CA ASN A 144 -1.32 27.25 -1.32
C ASN A 144 0.15 27.69 -1.57
N PRO A 145 0.40 28.87 -2.17
CA PRO A 145 1.75 29.33 -2.53
C PRO A 145 2.64 29.64 -1.32
N ASP A 146 2.06 29.72 -0.11
CA ASP A 146 2.76 29.96 1.14
C ASP A 146 3.22 28.65 1.83
N ASN A 147 2.99 27.48 1.23
CA ASN A 147 3.38 26.21 1.82
C ASN A 147 4.91 26.02 1.82
N ASP A 148 5.45 25.77 3.01
CA ASP A 148 6.81 25.27 3.18
C ASP A 148 6.92 23.85 2.61
N VAL A 149 7.80 23.67 1.63
CA VAL A 149 7.97 22.40 0.91
C VAL A 149 8.44 21.29 1.84
N THR A 150 9.34 21.59 2.77
CA THR A 150 9.86 20.61 3.72
C THR A 150 8.79 20.19 4.72
N LEU A 151 7.95 21.13 5.18
CA LEU A 151 6.84 20.81 6.09
C LEU A 151 5.72 20.06 5.37
N GLY A 152 5.37 20.43 4.15
CA GLY A 152 4.36 19.74 3.35
C GLY A 152 4.75 18.29 3.07
N SER A 153 5.98 18.05 2.61
CA SER A 153 6.44 16.70 2.25
C SER A 153 6.61 15.80 3.48
N ALA A 154 6.76 16.39 4.66
CA ALA A 154 6.72 15.72 5.95
C ALA A 154 5.29 15.50 6.51
N GLY A 155 4.24 15.93 5.79
CA GLY A 155 2.84 15.83 6.21
C GLY A 155 2.42 16.80 7.31
N CYS A 156 3.25 17.81 7.64
CA CYS A 156 2.98 18.73 8.73
C CYS A 156 1.86 19.74 8.43
N LEU A 157 1.48 19.92 7.17
CA LEU A 157 0.42 20.86 6.77
C LEU A 157 -0.95 20.18 6.60
N LEU A 158 -1.03 18.87 6.84
CA LEU A 158 -2.30 18.11 6.82
C LEU A 158 -3.26 18.61 7.90
N ALA A 159 -4.55 18.65 7.57
CA ALA A 159 -5.62 18.97 8.50
C ALA A 159 -6.04 17.75 9.33
N GLY A 160 -6.45 17.98 10.57
CA GLY A 160 -6.81 16.93 11.53
C GLY A 160 -5.60 16.28 12.22
N GLN A 161 -5.84 15.14 12.85
CA GLN A 161 -4.85 14.32 13.56
C GLN A 161 -5.14 12.82 13.40
N TYR A 162 -4.28 11.96 13.94
CA TYR A 162 -4.34 10.51 13.72
C TYR A 162 -5.68 9.85 14.08
N ASP A 163 -6.38 10.36 15.09
CA ASP A 163 -7.67 9.85 15.55
C ASP A 163 -8.87 10.73 15.14
N SER A 164 -8.65 11.73 14.28
CA SER A 164 -9.75 12.52 13.70
C SER A 164 -10.69 11.63 12.90
N ALA A 165 -11.98 11.95 12.89
CA ALA A 165 -12.93 11.34 11.97
C ALA A 165 -12.57 11.64 10.49
N ASP A 166 -13.24 10.97 9.57
CA ASP A 166 -13.06 11.22 8.12
C ASP A 166 -14.08 12.27 7.64
N ASP A 167 -14.10 13.40 8.35
CA ASP A 167 -14.98 14.55 8.11
C ASP A 167 -14.28 15.64 7.27
N LEU A 168 -14.93 16.80 7.14
CA LEU A 168 -14.45 17.87 6.27
C LEU A 168 -13.08 18.45 6.72
N ASP A 169 -12.76 18.34 8.02
CA ASP A 169 -11.60 18.98 8.66
C ASP A 169 -10.38 18.04 8.78
N SER A 170 -10.42 16.87 8.12
CA SER A 170 -9.41 15.81 8.27
C SER A 170 -8.87 15.27 6.94
N ASP A 171 -7.54 15.18 6.86
CA ASP A 171 -6.81 14.51 5.77
C ASP A 171 -6.39 13.08 6.10
N PHE A 172 -6.73 12.59 7.30
CA PHE A 172 -6.24 11.30 7.79
C PHE A 172 -7.02 10.09 7.24
N GLY A 173 -8.10 10.34 6.46
CA GLY A 173 -8.93 9.32 5.80
C GLY A 173 -8.31 8.58 4.62
N GLY A 174 -6.99 8.75 4.37
CA GLY A 174 -6.25 7.99 3.38
C GLY A 174 -6.73 8.14 1.94
N ALA A 175 -6.87 7.02 1.24
CA ALA A 175 -7.46 6.95 -0.10
C ALA A 175 -8.99 6.94 0.01
N SER A 176 -9.59 8.13 -0.16
CA SER A 176 -11.01 8.38 0.06
C SER A 176 -11.93 7.85 -1.04
N CYS A 177 -13.22 7.68 -0.71
CA CYS A 177 -14.24 7.23 -1.66
C CYS A 177 -14.31 8.15 -2.89
N HIS A 178 -14.34 9.47 -2.66
CA HIS A 178 -14.51 10.44 -3.74
C HIS A 178 -13.30 10.50 -4.67
N PHE A 179 -12.09 10.23 -4.16
CA PHE A 179 -10.90 10.12 -5.00
C PHE A 179 -11.03 8.93 -5.95
N CYS A 180 -11.22 7.72 -5.42
CA CYS A 180 -11.31 6.51 -6.25
C CYS A 180 -12.46 6.61 -7.26
N HIS A 181 -13.62 7.12 -6.84
CA HIS A 181 -14.82 7.25 -7.68
C HIS A 181 -14.80 8.48 -8.60
N ARG A 182 -13.71 9.26 -8.67
CA ARG A 182 -13.48 10.33 -9.66
C ARG A 182 -12.33 10.02 -10.61
N LEU A 183 -11.71 8.85 -10.51
CA LEU A 183 -10.57 8.52 -11.37
C LEU A 183 -10.98 8.41 -12.85
N MET A 184 -10.13 8.96 -13.71
CA MET A 184 -10.33 9.04 -15.14
C MET A 184 -9.29 8.19 -15.88
N PRO A 185 -9.69 7.48 -16.95
CA PRO A 185 -8.77 6.68 -17.73
C PRO A 185 -7.89 7.50 -18.71
N GLN A 186 -8.16 8.80 -18.85
CA GLN A 186 -7.40 9.74 -19.67
C GLN A 186 -7.43 11.13 -19.02
N GLY A 187 -6.49 11.99 -19.43
CA GLY A 187 -6.49 13.41 -19.07
C GLY A 187 -7.54 14.21 -19.85
N PRO A 188 -7.81 15.45 -19.41
CA PRO A 188 -8.85 16.31 -19.98
C PRO A 188 -8.61 16.73 -21.43
N LEU A 189 -7.37 16.64 -21.92
CA LEU A 189 -6.98 16.93 -23.32
C LEU A 189 -6.75 15.64 -24.12
N GLY A 190 -7.14 14.48 -23.59
CA GLY A 190 -6.93 13.17 -24.21
C GLY A 190 -5.55 12.57 -23.94
N GLU A 191 -4.85 13.05 -22.90
CA GLU A 191 -3.59 12.47 -22.46
C GLU A 191 -3.77 11.02 -22.04
N PRO A 192 -2.78 10.14 -22.28
CA PRO A 192 -2.84 8.76 -21.84
C PRO A 192 -3.10 8.63 -20.33
N GLY A 193 -3.85 7.60 -19.96
CA GLY A 193 -3.93 7.16 -18.57
C GLY A 193 -2.60 6.58 -18.10
N TYR A 194 -2.35 6.68 -16.80
CA TYR A 194 -1.17 6.11 -16.15
C TYR A 194 -1.57 4.90 -15.31
N THR A 195 -0.60 4.05 -15.02
CA THR A 195 -0.77 2.86 -14.16
C THR A 195 0.40 2.74 -13.18
N ASP A 196 0.99 3.87 -12.79
CA ASP A 196 2.14 3.93 -11.89
C ASP A 196 2.26 5.28 -11.18
N ASN A 197 3.00 5.29 -10.06
CA ASN A 197 3.42 6.48 -9.31
C ASN A 197 2.29 7.46 -8.93
N ALA A 198 1.08 6.93 -8.79
CA ALA A 198 -0.18 7.62 -8.60
C ALA A 198 -0.39 8.80 -9.54
N ASN A 199 0.09 8.71 -10.80
CA ASN A 199 -0.12 9.69 -11.87
C ASN A 199 -1.60 9.75 -12.34
N ALA A 200 -2.51 9.87 -11.38
CA ALA A 200 -3.94 9.77 -11.57
C ALA A 200 -4.50 11.00 -12.28
N TRP A 201 -5.44 10.76 -13.17
CA TRP A 201 -6.37 11.77 -13.65
C TRP A 201 -7.62 11.76 -12.78
N VAL A 202 -8.01 12.91 -12.24
CA VAL A 202 -9.20 13.07 -11.40
C VAL A 202 -10.18 13.97 -12.14
N ASP A 203 -11.43 13.53 -12.27
CA ASP A 203 -12.51 14.31 -12.86
C ASP A 203 -12.78 15.55 -12.01
N ASP A 204 -12.56 16.75 -12.53
CA ASP A 204 -12.73 18.02 -11.83
C ASP A 204 -13.83 18.90 -12.42
N GLY A 205 -14.62 18.35 -13.35
CA GLY A 205 -15.75 19.03 -13.99
C GLY A 205 -17.10 18.67 -13.37
N ASP A 206 -18.11 19.48 -13.67
CA ASP A 206 -19.50 19.21 -13.26
C ASP A 206 -20.09 17.99 -13.98
N CYS A 207 -20.94 17.24 -13.28
CA CYS A 207 -21.60 16.07 -13.83
C CYS A 207 -22.74 16.47 -14.78
N ALA A 208 -22.49 16.36 -16.09
CA ALA A 208 -23.42 16.79 -17.13
C ALA A 208 -24.82 16.13 -17.09
N ASN A 209 -24.97 14.97 -16.44
CA ASN A 209 -26.16 14.13 -16.56
C ASN A 209 -27.22 14.36 -15.46
N THR A 210 -26.87 14.99 -14.34
CA THR A 210 -27.79 15.16 -13.20
C THR A 210 -28.24 16.60 -12.98
N GLY A 211 -27.64 17.57 -13.68
CA GLY A 211 -27.89 19.00 -13.43
C GLY A 211 -27.33 19.48 -12.09
N GLU A 212 -26.51 18.65 -11.44
CA GLU A 212 -25.81 18.96 -10.21
C GLU A 212 -24.47 19.64 -10.53
N PHE A 213 -24.09 20.62 -9.71
CA PHE A 213 -22.83 21.35 -9.82
C PHE A 213 -21.71 20.66 -9.03
N GLU A 214 -21.58 19.33 -9.21
CA GLU A 214 -20.51 18.53 -8.61
C GLU A 214 -20.02 17.42 -9.56
N PRO A 215 -18.78 16.90 -9.40
CA PRO A 215 -18.26 15.83 -10.25
C PRO A 215 -19.00 14.50 -10.12
N CYS A 216 -19.08 13.75 -11.22
CA CYS A 216 -19.77 12.45 -11.22
C CYS A 216 -19.03 11.43 -10.34
N ARG A 217 -19.77 10.66 -9.54
CA ARG A 217 -19.26 9.41 -8.94
C ARG A 217 -19.33 8.31 -9.98
N ARG A 218 -18.20 7.66 -10.24
CA ARG A 218 -18.02 6.66 -11.30
C ARG A 218 -18.05 5.26 -10.73
N GLY A 219 -18.70 4.33 -11.41
CA GLY A 219 -18.75 2.94 -10.99
C GLY A 219 -19.22 2.01 -12.11
N PRO A 220 -19.18 0.68 -11.91
CA PRO A 220 -19.44 -0.26 -12.98
C PRO A 220 -20.91 -0.33 -13.43
N TYR A 221 -21.83 0.28 -12.69
CA TYR A 221 -23.27 0.11 -12.86
C TYR A 221 -23.93 1.18 -13.73
N THR A 222 -24.88 0.73 -14.53
CA THR A 222 -25.89 1.57 -15.18
C THR A 222 -27.16 1.53 -14.35
N TYR A 223 -27.85 2.66 -14.24
CA TYR A 223 -29.17 2.77 -13.62
C TYR A 223 -30.19 3.20 -14.67
N ALA A 224 -31.38 2.60 -14.65
CA ALA A 224 -32.47 3.01 -15.53
C ALA A 224 -32.99 4.41 -15.15
N ASN A 225 -33.66 5.10 -16.07
CA ASN A 225 -34.25 6.41 -15.80
C ASN A 225 -35.39 6.29 -14.77
N GLY A 226 -35.40 7.13 -13.74
CA GLY A 226 -36.46 7.18 -12.71
C GLY A 226 -35.92 6.99 -11.28
N ASP A 227 -36.76 6.45 -10.39
CA ASP A 227 -36.53 6.35 -8.93
C ASP A 227 -35.42 5.37 -8.51
N GLU A 228 -34.78 4.67 -9.46
CA GLU A 228 -33.71 3.69 -9.20
C GLU A 228 -32.29 4.30 -9.31
N GLN A 229 -32.18 5.60 -9.62
CA GLN A 229 -30.89 6.29 -9.73
C GLN A 229 -30.34 6.71 -8.37
N PRO A 230 -29.01 6.68 -8.18
CA PRO A 230 -28.38 7.24 -6.99
C PRO A 230 -28.82 8.70 -6.78
N PRO A 231 -29.13 9.11 -5.53
CA PRO A 231 -29.55 10.47 -5.22
C PRO A 231 -28.34 11.43 -5.12
N HIS A 232 -27.43 11.34 -6.08
CA HIS A 232 -26.24 12.19 -6.26
C HIS A 232 -25.70 12.01 -7.69
N ALA A 233 -24.83 12.92 -8.13
CA ALA A 233 -24.16 12.87 -9.42
C ALA A 233 -23.46 11.52 -9.66
N TRP A 234 -23.78 10.86 -10.77
CA TRP A 234 -23.22 9.56 -11.10
C TRP A 234 -23.02 9.36 -12.61
N VAL A 235 -22.10 8.47 -12.97
CA VAL A 235 -21.94 8.00 -14.35
C VAL A 235 -21.35 6.59 -14.37
N GLN A 236 -21.80 5.75 -15.31
CA GLN A 236 -21.21 4.42 -15.51
C GLN A 236 -19.77 4.55 -16.02
N SER A 237 -18.88 3.68 -15.55
CA SER A 237 -17.48 3.64 -15.96
C SER A 237 -16.97 2.21 -16.03
N ALA A 238 -16.56 1.80 -17.23
CA ALA A 238 -15.83 0.53 -17.43
C ALA A 238 -14.46 0.54 -16.75
N TYR A 239 -13.81 1.69 -16.65
CA TYR A 239 -12.50 1.84 -15.98
C TYR A 239 -12.53 1.41 -14.50
N HIS A 240 -13.67 1.61 -13.82
CA HIS A 240 -13.82 1.20 -12.43
C HIS A 240 -13.98 -0.32 -12.23
N ALA A 241 -14.13 -1.07 -13.32
CA ALA A 241 -14.11 -2.54 -13.33
C ALA A 241 -12.75 -3.12 -13.79
N GLN A 242 -11.78 -2.26 -14.13
CA GLN A 242 -10.49 -2.63 -14.71
C GLN A 242 -9.37 -2.56 -13.65
N SER A 243 -8.38 -3.45 -13.73
CA SER A 243 -7.25 -3.51 -12.79
C SER A 243 -6.35 -2.27 -12.84
N GLU A 244 -6.37 -1.54 -13.95
CA GLU A 244 -5.56 -0.36 -14.24
C GLU A 244 -5.73 0.74 -13.18
N ILE A 245 -6.93 0.84 -12.58
CA ILE A 245 -7.18 1.77 -11.47
C ILE A 245 -6.32 1.46 -10.23
N CYS A 246 -6.05 0.18 -9.98
CA CYS A 246 -5.19 -0.28 -8.89
C CYS A 246 -3.71 -0.06 -9.23
N GLY A 247 -3.35 -0.13 -10.52
CA GLY A 247 -2.00 0.10 -11.01
C GLY A 247 -1.43 1.45 -10.61
N LEU A 248 -2.28 2.49 -10.55
CA LEU A 248 -1.89 3.84 -10.13
C LEU A 248 -1.05 3.83 -8.85
N CYS A 249 -1.45 3.11 -7.80
CA CYS A 249 -0.70 3.05 -6.54
C CYS A 249 0.06 1.73 -6.34
N HIS A 250 -0.29 0.66 -7.05
CA HIS A 250 0.32 -0.68 -6.91
C HIS A 250 1.35 -1.01 -8.01
N ASN A 251 1.94 0.03 -8.61
CA ASN A 251 3.08 -0.03 -9.50
C ASN A 251 3.94 1.21 -9.23
N VAL A 252 5.06 1.02 -8.55
CA VAL A 252 5.81 2.10 -7.92
C VAL A 252 7.23 2.04 -8.45
N SER A 253 7.61 3.02 -9.26
CA SER A 253 8.99 3.20 -9.72
C SER A 253 9.68 4.27 -8.88
N SER A 254 11.01 4.38 -8.95
CA SER A 254 11.73 5.57 -8.47
C SER A 254 10.95 6.86 -8.76
N PRO A 255 10.92 7.84 -7.82
CA PRO A 255 10.18 9.08 -8.00
C PRO A 255 10.46 9.70 -9.37
N ASP A 256 9.39 9.98 -10.10
CA ASP A 256 9.49 10.71 -11.36
C ASP A 256 9.65 12.19 -11.06
N THR A 257 10.50 12.89 -11.79
CA THR A 257 10.75 14.30 -11.52
C THR A 257 10.72 15.14 -12.78
N SER A 258 10.60 16.46 -12.61
CA SER A 258 10.79 17.42 -13.71
C SER A 258 12.13 17.28 -14.46
N SER A 259 13.13 16.60 -13.86
CA SER A 259 14.43 16.31 -14.48
C SER A 259 14.58 14.83 -14.93
N GLY A 260 13.51 14.03 -14.87
CA GLY A 260 13.51 12.57 -15.06
C GLY A 260 13.48 11.80 -13.74
N PRO A 261 13.53 10.46 -13.76
CA PRO A 261 13.48 9.65 -12.54
C PRO A 261 14.67 9.92 -11.63
N LEU A 262 14.45 9.93 -10.30
CA LEU A 262 15.51 10.17 -9.31
C LEU A 262 16.64 9.12 -9.37
N LYS A 263 16.29 7.85 -9.63
CA LYS A 263 17.22 6.71 -9.74
C LYS A 263 16.82 5.78 -10.88
N THR A 264 17.80 5.33 -11.65
CA THR A 264 17.63 4.33 -12.72
C THR A 264 18.04 2.94 -12.24
N LEU A 265 17.47 1.89 -12.84
CA LEU A 265 17.85 0.51 -12.55
C LEU A 265 19.24 0.20 -13.11
N LYS A 266 20.16 -0.12 -12.19
CA LYS A 266 21.49 -0.66 -12.45
C LYS A 266 21.51 -2.17 -12.23
N LEU A 267 22.09 -2.88 -13.20
CA LEU A 267 22.28 -4.33 -13.13
C LEU A 267 23.47 -4.68 -12.23
N ALA A 268 23.59 -5.96 -11.85
CA ALA A 268 24.67 -6.45 -10.98
C ALA A 268 26.09 -6.17 -11.51
N ASN A 269 26.25 -5.97 -12.82
CA ASN A 269 27.52 -5.60 -13.46
C ASN A 269 27.74 -4.08 -13.57
N GLY A 270 26.87 -3.26 -12.97
CA GLY A 270 26.92 -1.80 -13.02
C GLY A 270 26.38 -1.16 -14.30
N THR A 271 25.84 -1.94 -15.23
CA THR A 271 25.17 -1.38 -16.42
C THR A 271 23.88 -0.68 -16.00
N ASP A 272 23.79 0.62 -16.29
CA ASP A 272 22.56 1.38 -16.20
C ASP A 272 21.64 1.02 -17.38
N THR A 273 20.41 0.61 -17.07
CA THR A 273 19.41 0.23 -18.07
C THR A 273 18.67 1.42 -18.67
N GLY A 274 18.74 2.60 -18.04
CA GLY A 274 17.91 3.76 -18.36
C GLY A 274 16.44 3.63 -17.94
N LEU A 275 16.03 2.47 -17.39
CA LEU A 275 14.68 2.27 -16.86
C LEU A 275 14.57 2.89 -15.46
N PRO A 276 13.43 3.49 -15.09
CA PRO A 276 13.15 3.85 -13.70
C PRO A 276 13.29 2.63 -12.77
N PHE A 277 13.86 2.82 -11.58
CA PHE A 277 14.08 1.71 -10.66
C PHE A 277 12.74 1.09 -10.21
N PRO A 278 12.56 -0.24 -10.28
CA PRO A 278 11.30 -0.91 -9.98
C PRO A 278 11.08 -1.22 -8.50
N ILE A 279 10.68 -0.21 -7.73
CA ILE A 279 10.49 -0.35 -6.28
C ILE A 279 9.37 -1.36 -5.94
N GLU A 280 8.18 -1.18 -6.51
CA GLU A 280 7.08 -2.15 -6.43
C GLU A 280 6.47 -2.39 -7.80
N ARG A 281 6.06 -3.65 -8.05
CA ARG A 281 5.60 -4.09 -9.38
C ARG A 281 4.34 -4.93 -9.36
N THR A 282 3.55 -4.91 -8.28
CA THR A 282 2.37 -5.78 -8.11
C THR A 282 1.45 -5.79 -9.33
N PHE A 283 1.10 -4.61 -9.86
CA PHE A 283 0.27 -4.51 -11.06
C PHE A 283 0.95 -5.07 -12.31
N ALA A 284 2.21 -4.72 -12.56
CA ALA A 284 2.95 -5.21 -13.71
C ALA A 284 3.20 -6.74 -13.64
N GLU A 285 3.42 -7.27 -12.43
CA GLU A 285 3.51 -8.70 -12.17
C GLU A 285 2.20 -9.42 -12.53
N TRP A 286 1.05 -8.83 -12.16
CA TRP A 286 -0.27 -9.32 -12.57
C TRP A 286 -0.50 -9.21 -14.07
N GLN A 287 -0.15 -8.09 -14.67
CA GLN A 287 -0.33 -7.83 -16.10
C GLN A 287 0.43 -8.85 -16.95
N GLN A 288 1.59 -9.30 -16.48
CA GLN A 288 2.41 -10.32 -17.13
C GLN A 288 2.08 -11.76 -16.69
N SER A 289 0.94 -11.99 -16.04
CA SER A 289 0.47 -13.32 -15.62
C SER A 289 -0.69 -13.83 -16.48
N GLN A 290 -1.05 -15.10 -16.30
CA GLN A 290 -2.25 -15.68 -16.91
C GLN A 290 -3.54 -14.97 -16.46
N TYR A 291 -3.56 -14.36 -15.27
CA TYR A 291 -4.76 -13.73 -14.71
C TYR A 291 -5.18 -12.45 -15.46
N ALA A 292 -4.23 -11.77 -16.10
CA ALA A 292 -4.54 -10.64 -16.98
C ALA A 292 -5.09 -11.07 -18.35
N GLN A 293 -4.98 -12.35 -18.71
CA GLN A 293 -5.40 -12.93 -19.99
C GLN A 293 -6.83 -13.50 -19.93
N ALA A 294 -7.47 -13.71 -21.08
CA ALA A 294 -8.83 -14.23 -21.14
C ALA A 294 -8.96 -15.72 -20.68
N PRO A 295 -9.97 -16.08 -19.84
CA PRO A 295 -10.90 -15.18 -19.15
C PRO A 295 -10.20 -14.43 -18.01
N GLN A 296 -10.24 -13.10 -18.08
CA GLN A 296 -9.49 -12.22 -17.18
C GLN A 296 -10.03 -12.28 -15.75
N GLN A 297 -9.11 -12.31 -14.79
CA GLN A 297 -9.36 -12.08 -13.37
C GLN A 297 -8.70 -10.77 -12.97
N THR A 298 -9.50 -9.73 -12.76
CA THR A 298 -9.05 -8.40 -12.36
C THR A 298 -8.66 -8.37 -10.89
N CYS A 299 -7.94 -7.33 -10.48
CA CYS A 299 -7.61 -7.09 -9.07
C CYS A 299 -8.88 -7.11 -8.20
N GLN A 300 -9.96 -6.52 -8.69
CA GLN A 300 -11.26 -6.46 -8.03
C GLN A 300 -11.88 -7.85 -7.83
N ASN A 301 -11.67 -8.82 -8.73
CA ASN A 301 -12.23 -10.16 -8.55
C ASN A 301 -11.73 -10.85 -7.27
N CYS A 302 -10.49 -10.57 -6.84
CA CYS A 302 -9.92 -11.15 -5.62
C CYS A 302 -9.97 -10.20 -4.42
N HIS A 303 -9.68 -8.91 -4.62
CA HIS A 303 -9.55 -7.93 -3.52
C HIS A 303 -10.83 -7.15 -3.24
N MET A 304 -11.84 -7.26 -4.10
CA MET A 304 -13.19 -6.76 -3.90
C MET A 304 -14.24 -7.85 -4.16
N PRO A 305 -14.21 -8.96 -3.38
CA PRO A 305 -15.07 -10.11 -3.65
C PRO A 305 -16.54 -9.70 -3.65
N MET A 306 -17.34 -10.34 -4.50
CA MET A 306 -18.78 -10.09 -4.52
C MET A 306 -19.42 -10.57 -3.22
N SER A 307 -20.33 -9.78 -2.67
CA SER A 307 -21.16 -10.21 -1.55
C SER A 307 -22.24 -11.19 -2.01
N GLU A 308 -22.24 -12.38 -1.44
CA GLU A 308 -23.28 -13.41 -1.64
C GLU A 308 -24.44 -13.30 -0.65
N ASP A 309 -24.43 -12.30 0.25
CA ASP A 309 -25.55 -12.08 1.18
C ASP A 309 -26.86 -11.84 0.40
N PRO A 310 -27.96 -12.53 0.72
CA PRO A 310 -29.23 -12.39 0.01
C PRO A 310 -29.87 -11.01 0.15
N ASN A 311 -29.38 -10.15 1.04
CA ASN A 311 -29.81 -8.76 1.25
C ASN A 311 -28.75 -7.74 0.82
N ALA A 312 -27.69 -8.17 0.11
CA ALA A 312 -26.61 -7.30 -0.32
C ALA A 312 -27.16 -6.09 -1.08
N SER A 313 -26.82 -4.90 -0.60
CA SER A 313 -27.28 -3.63 -1.13
C SER A 313 -26.20 -2.56 -0.96
N ALA A 314 -26.18 -1.57 -1.85
CA ALA A 314 -25.14 -0.53 -1.84
C ALA A 314 -25.45 0.64 -0.90
N CYS A 315 -26.72 1.04 -0.75
CA CYS A 315 -27.15 2.13 0.15
C CYS A 315 -28.30 1.77 1.11
N VAL A 316 -28.45 2.53 2.20
CA VAL A 316 -29.46 2.30 3.27
C VAL A 316 -30.91 2.52 2.81
N PHE A 317 -31.12 3.20 1.69
CA PHE A 317 -32.46 3.48 1.17
C PHE A 317 -33.14 2.24 0.60
N THR A 318 -34.46 2.19 0.74
CA THR A 318 -35.31 1.16 0.12
C THR A 318 -35.62 1.52 -1.34
N GLY A 319 -36.03 0.53 -2.14
CA GLY A 319 -36.37 0.73 -3.56
C GLY A 319 -35.19 0.58 -4.54
N PHE A 320 -33.96 0.49 -4.04
CA PHE A 320 -32.79 0.19 -4.87
C PHE A 320 -32.63 -1.33 -5.12
N PRO A 321 -32.00 -1.73 -6.25
CA PRO A 321 -31.81 -3.15 -6.56
C PRO A 321 -31.04 -3.91 -5.49
N ASN A 322 -31.49 -5.14 -5.22
CA ASN A 322 -30.68 -6.14 -4.53
C ASN A 322 -29.48 -6.52 -5.41
N ARG A 323 -28.32 -6.68 -4.80
CA ARG A 323 -27.03 -6.89 -5.45
C ARG A 323 -26.29 -8.12 -4.94
N SER A 324 -27.02 -9.12 -4.45
CA SER A 324 -26.45 -10.44 -4.12
C SER A 324 -25.74 -11.02 -5.35
N GLY A 325 -24.49 -11.48 -5.18
CA GLY A 325 -23.61 -11.94 -6.26
C GLY A 325 -23.11 -10.82 -7.19
N ASN A 326 -23.42 -9.56 -6.91
CA ASN A 326 -23.12 -8.40 -7.77
C ASN A 326 -22.91 -7.11 -6.97
N LEU A 327 -22.27 -7.22 -5.79
CA LEU A 327 -21.84 -6.10 -4.97
C LEU A 327 -20.38 -6.31 -4.53
N PRO A 328 -19.41 -5.63 -5.17
CA PRO A 328 -18.02 -5.66 -4.75
C PRO A 328 -17.86 -5.13 -3.33
N VAL A 329 -17.38 -5.99 -2.44
CA VAL A 329 -17.05 -5.63 -1.07
C VAL A 329 -15.75 -4.83 -1.08
N HIS A 330 -15.69 -3.71 -0.37
CA HIS A 330 -14.50 -2.85 -0.33
C HIS A 330 -13.47 -3.36 0.69
N ALA A 331 -13.18 -4.67 0.66
CA ALA A 331 -12.33 -5.34 1.64
C ALA A 331 -10.87 -4.86 1.56
N PHE A 332 -10.33 -4.79 0.33
CA PHE A 332 -8.96 -4.33 0.03
C PHE A 332 -7.88 -4.97 0.91
N ALA A 333 -8.11 -6.22 1.32
CA ALA A 333 -7.18 -6.95 2.16
C ALA A 333 -5.96 -7.45 1.36
N GLY A 334 -4.86 -7.67 2.07
CA GLY A 334 -3.63 -8.27 1.57
C GLY A 334 -3.00 -9.10 2.69
N GLY A 335 -1.67 -9.17 2.76
CA GLY A 335 -0.98 -9.91 3.83
C GLY A 335 -0.87 -9.20 5.18
N ASN A 336 -1.25 -7.93 5.28
CA ASN A 336 -1.02 -7.11 6.47
C ASN A 336 -2.13 -7.30 7.52
N ALA A 337 -1.90 -8.20 8.46
CA ALA A 337 -2.75 -8.39 9.65
C ALA A 337 -2.26 -7.59 10.88
N TRP A 338 -1.07 -6.99 10.80
CA TRP A 338 -0.39 -6.40 11.95
C TRP A 338 -0.70 -4.91 12.14
N VAL A 339 -0.53 -4.09 11.10
CA VAL A 339 -0.78 -2.64 11.19
C VAL A 339 -2.25 -2.32 11.48
N PRO A 340 -3.26 -3.01 10.92
CA PRO A 340 -4.65 -2.83 11.35
C PRO A 340 -4.85 -3.05 12.84
N GLY A 341 -4.13 -4.00 13.45
CA GLY A 341 -4.13 -4.22 14.90
C GLY A 341 -3.54 -3.05 15.68
N ILE A 342 -2.43 -2.47 15.19
CA ILE A 342 -1.83 -1.25 15.75
C ILE A 342 -2.83 -0.09 15.69
N ILE A 343 -3.36 0.21 14.50
CA ILE A 343 -4.31 1.32 14.30
C ILE A 343 -5.60 1.09 15.11
N LYS A 344 -6.08 -0.15 15.20
CA LYS A 344 -7.19 -0.50 16.09
C LYS A 344 -6.90 -0.11 17.53
N GLY A 345 -5.72 -0.46 18.04
CA GLY A 345 -5.37 -0.18 19.43
C GLY A 345 -4.88 1.25 19.67
N GLN A 346 -4.44 1.98 18.63
CA GLN A 346 -3.96 3.38 18.72
C GLN A 346 -4.96 4.46 18.29
N TYR A 347 -5.89 4.19 17.36
CA TYR A 347 -6.96 5.13 16.94
C TYR A 347 -8.40 4.54 16.86
N GLY A 348 -8.57 3.20 16.83
CA GLY A 348 -9.86 2.49 16.73
C GLY A 348 -10.95 2.68 17.81
N ASP A 349 -10.63 2.75 19.11
CA ASP A 349 -11.63 2.88 20.20
C ASP A 349 -11.99 4.35 20.49
N GLY A 350 -13.26 4.62 20.84
CA GLY A 350 -13.78 5.94 21.22
C GLY A 350 -15.07 6.34 20.49
N ILE A 351 -15.76 7.35 21.01
CA ILE A 351 -16.83 8.06 20.29
C ILE A 351 -16.17 9.25 19.61
N VAL A 352 -16.42 9.49 18.32
CA VAL A 352 -15.82 10.60 17.53
C VAL A 352 -15.79 11.95 18.29
N ALA A 353 -16.81 12.25 19.10
CA ALA A 353 -16.91 13.47 19.90
C ALA A 353 -15.92 13.56 21.09
N ASN A 354 -15.32 12.44 21.51
CA ASN A 354 -14.38 12.35 22.62
C ASN A 354 -12.96 11.97 22.17
N GLY A 355 -12.73 11.66 20.89
CA GLY A 355 -11.48 11.12 20.34
C GLY A 355 -11.68 9.68 19.85
N GLY A 356 -10.87 9.25 18.88
CA GLY A 356 -11.03 7.96 18.20
C GLY A 356 -12.00 7.96 17.01
N ILE A 357 -11.88 6.92 16.18
CA ILE A 357 -12.59 6.83 14.88
C ILE A 357 -13.76 5.83 14.84
N ASP A 358 -14.05 5.14 15.95
CA ASP A 358 -15.13 4.13 16.08
C ASP A 358 -15.10 3.04 14.98
N ARG A 359 -13.96 2.35 14.86
CA ARG A 359 -13.70 1.35 13.79
C ARG A 359 -13.14 0.02 14.29
N ALA A 360 -13.15 -0.24 15.59
CA ALA A 360 -12.57 -1.45 16.17
C ALA A 360 -13.05 -2.75 15.48
N ALA A 361 -14.35 -2.88 15.23
CA ALA A 361 -14.93 -4.04 14.53
C ALA A 361 -14.49 -4.14 13.06
N SER A 362 -14.37 -3.00 12.35
CA SER A 362 -13.88 -2.98 10.97
C SER A 362 -12.42 -3.45 10.89
N PHE A 363 -11.57 -3.09 11.85
CA PHE A 363 -10.18 -3.57 11.90
C PHE A 363 -10.09 -5.08 12.19
N ASP A 364 -10.94 -5.60 13.07
CA ASP A 364 -11.01 -7.06 13.31
C ASP A 364 -11.40 -7.79 12.02
N GLN A 365 -12.38 -7.26 11.28
CA GLN A 365 -12.80 -7.82 10.01
C GLN A 365 -11.68 -7.77 8.95
N THR A 366 -10.97 -6.65 8.82
CA THR A 366 -9.82 -6.52 7.91
C THR A 366 -8.70 -7.49 8.29
N THR A 367 -8.41 -7.66 9.57
CA THR A 367 -7.41 -8.62 10.06
C THR A 367 -7.80 -10.06 9.72
N ALA A 368 -9.08 -10.41 9.86
CA ALA A 368 -9.60 -11.72 9.48
C ALA A 368 -9.49 -11.95 7.96
N TRP A 369 -9.84 -10.96 7.14
CA TRP A 369 -9.67 -11.04 5.68
C TRP A 369 -8.21 -11.18 5.27
N ALA A 370 -7.28 -10.47 5.93
CA ALA A 370 -5.86 -10.60 5.65
C ALA A 370 -5.35 -12.04 5.88
N ARG A 371 -5.73 -12.65 7.01
CA ARG A 371 -5.42 -14.06 7.32
C ARG A 371 -6.06 -15.04 6.34
N GLN A 372 -7.31 -14.79 5.94
CA GLN A 372 -7.98 -15.60 4.93
C GLN A 372 -7.25 -15.54 3.58
N MET A 373 -6.83 -14.34 3.15
CA MET A 373 -6.07 -14.18 1.90
C MET A 373 -4.70 -14.86 1.98
N LEU A 374 -3.98 -14.73 3.09
CA LEU A 374 -2.72 -15.47 3.32
C LEU A 374 -2.92 -16.99 3.24
N GLY A 375 -4.01 -17.50 3.84
CA GLY A 375 -4.39 -18.90 3.76
C GLY A 375 -4.74 -19.38 2.35
N ALA A 376 -5.23 -18.52 1.47
CA ALA A 376 -5.58 -18.87 0.10
C ALA A 376 -4.46 -18.61 -0.93
N ALA A 377 -3.41 -17.88 -0.55
CA ALA A 377 -2.39 -17.39 -1.48
C ALA A 377 -1.44 -18.46 -2.03
N ALA A 378 -1.33 -19.62 -1.36
CA ALA A 378 -0.41 -20.68 -1.74
C ALA A 378 -0.94 -22.08 -1.44
N VAL A 379 -0.36 -23.07 -2.12
CA VAL A 379 -0.45 -24.50 -1.73
C VAL A 379 0.93 -24.98 -1.32
N LEU A 380 0.99 -25.70 -0.21
CA LEU A 380 2.21 -26.30 0.32
C LEU A 380 2.12 -27.83 0.25
N THR A 381 3.13 -28.48 -0.33
CA THR A 381 3.28 -29.94 -0.23
C THR A 381 4.63 -30.30 0.37
N THR A 382 4.67 -31.42 1.09
CA THR A 382 5.88 -31.93 1.73
C THR A 382 5.99 -33.42 1.43
N THR A 383 7.17 -33.86 0.98
CA THR A 383 7.41 -35.24 0.59
C THR A 383 8.77 -35.69 1.09
N ILE A 384 8.81 -36.85 1.75
CA ILE A 384 10.06 -37.54 2.09
C ILE A 384 10.50 -38.29 0.84
N GLN A 385 11.56 -37.82 0.20
CA GLN A 385 12.09 -38.39 -1.04
C GLN A 385 12.92 -39.64 -0.75
N ASN A 386 13.76 -39.58 0.30
CA ASN A 386 14.58 -40.69 0.76
C ASN A 386 14.62 -40.71 2.29
N TYR A 387 14.63 -41.90 2.87
CA TYR A 387 14.80 -42.09 4.32
C TYR A 387 15.62 -43.34 4.60
N THR A 388 16.65 -43.19 5.43
CA THR A 388 17.43 -44.27 6.02
C THR A 388 17.29 -44.14 7.53
N PRO A 389 16.65 -45.10 8.21
CA PRO A 389 16.44 -45.01 9.66
C PRO A 389 17.77 -45.05 10.42
N PRO A 390 17.87 -44.33 11.56
CA PRO A 390 19.03 -44.47 12.44
C PRO A 390 19.05 -45.87 13.06
N SER A 391 20.25 -46.35 13.40
CA SER A 391 20.45 -47.53 14.23
C SER A 391 20.90 -47.14 15.63
N GLY A 392 21.10 -48.12 16.51
CA GLY A 392 21.65 -47.88 17.84
C GLY A 392 23.09 -47.32 17.84
N SER A 393 23.80 -47.36 16.70
CA SER A 393 25.19 -46.91 16.59
C SER A 393 25.47 -46.01 15.38
N THR A 394 24.51 -45.85 14.46
CA THR A 394 24.69 -45.12 13.20
C THR A 394 23.56 -44.12 13.01
N ALA A 395 23.91 -42.86 12.70
CA ALA A 395 22.92 -41.84 12.38
C ALA A 395 22.16 -42.21 11.10
N GLY A 396 20.88 -41.86 11.05
CA GLY A 396 20.06 -41.97 9.86
C GLY A 396 20.19 -40.75 8.96
N SER A 397 19.53 -40.80 7.80
CA SER A 397 19.45 -39.68 6.87
C SER A 397 18.06 -39.55 6.28
N MET A 398 17.61 -38.33 6.05
CA MET A 398 16.33 -38.03 5.44
C MET A 398 16.50 -36.91 4.40
N ALA A 399 15.94 -37.11 3.21
CA ALA A 399 15.82 -36.09 2.19
C ALA A 399 14.35 -35.69 2.06
N VAL A 400 14.05 -34.42 2.30
CA VAL A 400 12.70 -33.86 2.22
C VAL A 400 12.65 -32.87 1.07
N GLN A 401 11.54 -32.86 0.34
CA GLN A 401 11.22 -31.83 -0.63
C GLN A 401 9.96 -31.10 -0.18
N VAL A 402 10.02 -29.78 -0.12
CA VAL A 402 8.88 -28.91 0.14
C VAL A 402 8.61 -28.09 -1.10
N LYS A 403 7.39 -28.17 -1.65
CA LYS A 403 6.97 -27.38 -2.81
C LYS A 403 5.96 -26.33 -2.39
N VAL A 404 6.21 -25.07 -2.76
CA VAL A 404 5.31 -23.94 -2.56
C VAL A 404 4.79 -23.50 -3.91
N THR A 405 3.48 -23.60 -4.13
CA THR A 405 2.82 -23.15 -5.37
C THR A 405 2.10 -21.84 -5.12
N ASN A 406 2.43 -20.81 -5.89
CA ASN A 406 1.77 -19.51 -5.83
C ASN A 406 0.40 -19.57 -6.54
N LEU A 407 -0.65 -19.16 -5.84
CA LEU A 407 -2.02 -19.05 -6.36
C LEU A 407 -2.46 -17.58 -6.56
N SER A 408 -1.62 -16.61 -6.21
CA SER A 408 -1.89 -15.20 -6.45
C SER A 408 -1.60 -14.79 -7.90
N GLY A 409 -2.22 -13.70 -8.33
CA GLY A 409 -2.05 -13.14 -9.67
C GLY A 409 -0.72 -12.43 -9.89
N HIS A 410 0.06 -12.18 -8.84
CA HIS A 410 1.35 -11.48 -8.87
C HIS A 410 2.43 -12.35 -8.19
N LYS A 411 3.66 -11.85 -8.00
CA LYS A 411 4.66 -12.63 -7.26
C LYS A 411 4.23 -12.83 -5.81
N LEU A 412 4.70 -13.90 -5.16
CA LEU A 412 4.39 -14.18 -3.77
C LEU A 412 5.65 -14.12 -2.88
N PRO A 413 5.70 -13.21 -1.88
CA PRO A 413 4.77 -12.08 -1.63
C PRO A 413 5.06 -10.84 -2.50
N SER A 414 4.04 -10.10 -2.96
CA SER A 414 4.23 -8.82 -3.70
C SER A 414 4.04 -7.57 -2.83
N GLY A 415 4.16 -6.38 -3.44
CA GLY A 415 4.09 -5.05 -2.82
C GLY A 415 5.41 -4.58 -2.20
N TYR A 416 5.30 -3.76 -1.14
CA TYR A 416 6.41 -3.19 -0.39
C TYR A 416 7.49 -4.23 -0.04
N ALA A 417 8.72 -3.97 -0.47
CA ALA A 417 9.84 -4.92 -0.39
C ALA A 417 10.56 -4.89 0.97
N GLU A 418 10.81 -3.70 1.51
CA GLU A 418 11.69 -3.52 2.67
C GLU A 418 11.07 -4.10 3.95
N GLY A 419 11.81 -4.96 4.63
CA GLY A 419 11.36 -5.63 5.86
C GLY A 419 10.29 -6.72 5.68
N ARG A 420 9.67 -6.86 4.51
CA ARG A 420 8.63 -7.87 4.25
C ARG A 420 9.25 -9.19 3.81
N ARG A 421 8.84 -10.29 4.44
CA ARG A 421 9.36 -11.63 4.09
C ARG A 421 8.33 -12.74 4.26
N MET A 422 8.52 -13.80 3.48
CA MET A 422 7.86 -15.09 3.63
C MET A 422 8.93 -16.16 3.79
N TRP A 423 8.72 -17.21 4.60
CA TRP A 423 9.72 -18.29 4.72
C TRP A 423 9.10 -19.64 5.03
N LEU A 424 9.88 -20.69 4.76
CA LEU A 424 9.57 -22.05 5.18
C LEU A 424 10.25 -22.36 6.52
N ASN A 425 9.47 -22.71 7.53
CA ASN A 425 9.95 -23.44 8.71
C ASN A 425 9.76 -24.94 8.48
N LEU A 426 10.80 -25.74 8.70
CA LEU A 426 10.73 -27.19 8.62
C LEU A 426 11.10 -27.78 9.98
N GLN A 427 10.21 -28.59 10.56
CA GLN A 427 10.49 -29.34 11.78
C GLN A 427 10.39 -30.84 11.51
N VAL A 428 11.30 -31.62 12.12
CA VAL A 428 11.18 -33.08 12.23
C VAL A 428 11.04 -33.43 13.70
N ARG A 429 10.02 -34.24 14.02
CA ARG A 429 9.76 -34.75 15.36
C ARG A 429 9.70 -36.26 15.39
N ASP A 430 10.12 -36.85 16.50
CA ASP A 430 10.05 -38.28 16.72
C ASP A 430 8.66 -38.75 17.21
N ALA A 431 8.51 -40.06 17.46
CA ALA A 431 7.26 -40.64 17.94
C ALA A 431 6.83 -40.14 19.34
N ALA A 432 7.76 -39.60 20.13
CA ALA A 432 7.49 -38.97 21.42
C ALA A 432 7.24 -37.45 21.31
N ASN A 433 7.12 -36.94 20.07
CA ASN A 433 6.96 -35.52 19.73
C ASN A 433 8.18 -34.65 20.10
N ALA A 434 9.35 -35.26 20.36
CA ALA A 434 10.59 -34.54 20.61
C ALA A 434 11.15 -33.96 19.30
N LEU A 435 11.70 -32.75 19.36
CA LEU A 435 12.28 -32.08 18.20
C LEU A 435 13.62 -32.74 17.83
N VAL A 436 13.73 -33.19 16.58
CA VAL A 436 14.89 -33.87 16.02
C VAL A 436 15.70 -32.92 15.13
N PHE A 437 15.01 -32.11 14.33
CA PHE A 437 15.60 -31.13 13.42
C PHE A 437 14.67 -29.94 13.26
N GLU A 438 15.25 -28.76 13.10
CA GLU A 438 14.52 -27.55 12.70
C GLU A 438 15.37 -26.69 11.76
N SER A 439 14.74 -26.12 10.73
CA SER A 439 15.31 -25.08 9.87
C SER A 439 14.41 -23.84 9.86
N ALA A 440 15.04 -22.67 9.79
CA ALA A 440 14.43 -21.34 9.84
C ALA A 440 13.47 -21.17 11.04
N ALA A 441 13.97 -21.51 12.23
CA ALA A 441 13.27 -21.23 13.48
C ALA A 441 13.07 -19.72 13.67
N TYR A 442 11.89 -19.30 14.11
CA TYR A 442 11.63 -17.91 14.48
C TYR A 442 11.56 -17.78 16.00
N ASP A 443 12.38 -16.90 16.57
CA ASP A 443 12.29 -16.54 17.98
C ASP A 443 11.37 -15.33 18.14
N GLY A 444 10.17 -15.56 18.67
CA GLY A 444 9.19 -14.50 18.93
C GLY A 444 9.63 -13.49 20.00
N ALA A 445 10.55 -13.85 20.91
CA ALA A 445 11.03 -12.94 21.95
C ALA A 445 12.01 -11.92 21.37
N SER A 446 12.98 -12.34 20.57
CA SER A 446 13.92 -11.43 19.90
C SER A 446 13.39 -10.87 18.57
N ALA A 447 12.42 -11.53 17.94
CA ALA A 447 11.98 -11.36 16.55
C ALA A 447 13.05 -11.68 15.50
N THR A 448 13.92 -12.62 15.84
CA THR A 448 15.00 -13.08 14.96
C THR A 448 14.54 -14.31 14.20
N LEU A 449 14.76 -14.29 12.88
CA LEU A 449 14.62 -15.47 12.04
C LEU A 449 15.99 -16.12 11.89
N ALA A 450 16.11 -17.40 12.27
CA ALA A 450 17.35 -18.14 12.08
C ALA A 450 17.67 -18.32 10.59
N GLN A 451 18.91 -18.02 10.22
CA GLN A 451 19.43 -18.13 8.86
C GLN A 451 20.40 -19.32 8.77
N ASP A 452 19.90 -20.53 8.97
CA ASP A 452 20.71 -21.73 8.75
C ASP A 452 20.97 -21.98 7.25
N PRO A 453 21.95 -22.81 6.86
CA PRO A 453 22.29 -23.03 5.44
C PRO A 453 21.16 -23.58 4.56
N GLN A 454 20.08 -24.11 5.15
CA GLN A 454 18.92 -24.63 4.43
C GLN A 454 17.70 -23.71 4.55
N ALA A 455 17.81 -22.57 5.25
CA ALA A 455 16.73 -21.61 5.39
C ALA A 455 16.24 -21.12 4.01
N ARG A 456 14.93 -21.09 3.84
CA ARG A 456 14.28 -20.61 2.61
C ARG A 456 13.41 -19.40 2.91
N VAL A 457 13.97 -18.22 2.65
CA VAL A 457 13.32 -16.92 2.81
C VAL A 457 13.06 -16.31 1.43
N TYR A 458 11.80 -16.07 1.12
CA TYR A 458 11.29 -15.39 -0.08
C TYR A 458 11.10 -13.91 0.21
N GLU A 459 11.89 -13.08 -0.46
CA GLU A 459 11.95 -11.63 -0.25
C GLU A 459 12.59 -10.93 -1.48
N VAL A 460 12.58 -9.61 -1.45
CA VAL A 460 13.39 -8.79 -2.35
C VAL A 460 14.38 -7.99 -1.50
N LEU A 461 15.65 -8.01 -1.90
CA LEU A 461 16.68 -7.14 -1.34
C LEU A 461 17.05 -6.11 -2.40
N GLN A 462 16.51 -4.91 -2.21
CA GLN A 462 16.81 -3.72 -3.01
C GLN A 462 17.92 -2.94 -2.32
N GLY A 463 18.75 -2.26 -3.10
CA GLY A 463 19.89 -1.55 -2.54
C GLY A 463 20.42 -0.46 -3.44
N ILE A 464 21.59 0.05 -3.05
CA ILE A 464 22.29 1.13 -3.73
C ILE A 464 23.56 0.55 -4.33
N TYR A 465 23.71 0.66 -5.65
CA TYR A 465 24.84 0.13 -6.37
C TYR A 465 26.11 0.89 -6.00
N ASN A 466 27.13 0.13 -5.57
CA ASN A 466 28.46 0.61 -5.21
C ASN A 466 28.46 1.64 -4.07
N HIS A 467 27.50 1.54 -3.14
CA HIS A 467 27.49 2.35 -1.92
C HIS A 467 28.76 2.16 -1.10
N ASN A 468 29.24 0.91 -0.98
CA ASN A 468 30.42 0.53 -0.21
C ASN A 468 31.73 0.51 -1.03
N GLY A 469 31.71 0.96 -2.28
CA GLY A 469 32.90 0.92 -3.16
C GLY A 469 33.28 -0.48 -3.67
N THR A 470 32.35 -1.42 -3.63
CA THR A 470 32.51 -2.86 -3.94
C THR A 470 32.15 -3.24 -5.39
N ASN A 471 31.60 -2.31 -6.18
CA ASN A 471 30.97 -2.55 -7.50
C ASN A 471 29.86 -3.62 -7.47
N THR A 472 29.15 -3.73 -6.35
CA THR A 472 27.99 -4.63 -6.18
C THR A 472 26.73 -3.86 -5.81
N CYS A 473 25.59 -4.56 -5.82
CA CYS A 473 24.36 -4.01 -5.24
C CYS A 473 24.42 -4.14 -3.71
N ASP A 474 24.67 -3.04 -3.01
CA ASP A 474 24.84 -3.06 -1.56
C ASP A 474 23.48 -2.92 -0.88
N VAL A 475 23.15 -3.91 -0.05
CA VAL A 475 21.91 -3.96 0.77
C VAL A 475 22.22 -3.86 2.26
N GLU A 476 23.49 -3.74 2.60
CA GLU A 476 24.03 -3.51 3.93
C GLU A 476 25.01 -2.34 3.89
N ASP A 477 25.12 -1.59 4.98
CA ASP A 477 26.13 -0.55 5.14
C ASP A 477 27.53 -1.13 5.36
N GLY A 478 28.56 -0.27 5.45
CA GLY A 478 29.93 -0.71 5.71
C GLY A 478 30.14 -1.39 7.08
N GLY A 479 29.14 -1.35 7.98
CA GLY A 479 29.10 -2.05 9.26
C GLY A 479 28.35 -3.38 9.23
N GLY A 480 27.75 -3.75 8.10
CA GLY A 480 26.95 -4.97 7.94
C GLY A 480 25.50 -4.84 8.44
N ASN A 481 24.99 -3.62 8.65
CA ASN A 481 23.57 -3.42 8.98
C ASN A 481 22.75 -3.29 7.69
N ALA A 482 21.58 -3.93 7.65
CA ALA A 482 20.68 -3.83 6.52
C ALA A 482 20.26 -2.37 6.23
N MET A 483 20.21 -2.00 4.95
CA MET A 483 19.80 -0.69 4.47
C MET A 483 18.40 -0.72 3.87
N PHE A 484 17.60 0.30 4.16
CA PHE A 484 16.23 0.44 3.65
C PHE A 484 15.95 1.89 3.20
N HIS A 485 16.80 2.40 2.29
CA HIS A 485 16.72 3.75 1.74
C HIS A 485 15.85 3.76 0.48
N PHE A 486 14.53 3.64 0.68
CA PHE A 486 13.51 3.42 -0.37
C PHE A 486 13.71 4.26 -1.64
N VAL A 487 13.93 5.57 -1.50
CA VAL A 487 14.07 6.51 -2.63
C VAL A 487 15.45 6.52 -3.28
N LEU A 488 16.46 5.94 -2.63
CA LEU A 488 17.83 5.85 -3.13
C LEU A 488 18.12 4.53 -3.85
N ASN A 489 17.26 3.52 -3.68
CA ASN A 489 17.41 2.22 -4.30
C ASN A 489 17.56 2.36 -5.83
N ASP A 490 18.60 1.72 -6.38
CA ASP A 490 18.91 1.73 -7.80
C ASP A 490 19.36 0.37 -8.34
N CYS A 491 19.38 -0.68 -7.49
CA CYS A 491 19.67 -2.05 -7.90
C CYS A 491 18.90 -3.09 -7.07
N ILE A 492 18.78 -4.31 -7.62
CA ILE A 492 18.19 -5.47 -6.93
C ILE A 492 19.29 -6.50 -6.73
N ALA A 493 19.64 -6.79 -5.47
CA ALA A 493 20.63 -7.83 -5.14
C ALA A 493 19.98 -9.23 -5.16
N LYS A 494 18.71 -9.31 -4.77
CA LYS A 494 17.93 -10.56 -4.69
C LYS A 494 16.45 -10.26 -4.95
N ASP A 495 15.81 -11.09 -5.76
CA ASP A 495 14.36 -11.24 -5.84
C ASP A 495 14.07 -12.72 -6.12
N ASN A 496 13.77 -13.46 -5.06
CA ASN A 496 13.43 -14.88 -5.15
C ASN A 496 11.95 -15.12 -4.84
N ARG A 497 11.09 -14.12 -5.01
CA ARG A 497 9.65 -14.29 -4.84
C ARG A 497 9.09 -15.20 -5.93
N ILE A 498 8.11 -16.02 -5.57
CA ILE A 498 7.57 -17.05 -6.46
C ILE A 498 6.70 -16.40 -7.55
N PRO A 499 6.96 -16.63 -8.85
CA PRO A 499 6.15 -16.08 -9.94
C PRO A 499 4.67 -16.48 -9.88
N PRO A 500 3.73 -15.68 -10.43
CA PRO A 500 2.36 -16.12 -10.66
C PRO A 500 2.27 -17.12 -11.81
N LEU A 501 1.11 -17.76 -11.95
CA LEU A 501 0.83 -18.64 -13.08
C LEU A 501 0.91 -17.88 -14.40
N GLY A 502 1.60 -18.44 -15.39
CA GLY A 502 1.75 -17.84 -16.72
C GLY A 502 2.69 -16.63 -16.77
N PHE A 503 3.55 -16.44 -15.77
CA PHE A 503 4.40 -15.25 -15.68
C PHE A 503 5.43 -15.15 -16.80
N GLN A 504 5.37 -14.05 -17.57
CA GLN A 504 6.31 -13.72 -18.63
C GLN A 504 6.98 -12.37 -18.35
N PRO A 505 8.21 -12.33 -17.78
CA PRO A 505 8.82 -11.08 -17.35
C PRO A 505 9.15 -10.10 -18.48
N ALA A 506 9.48 -10.61 -19.67
CA ALA A 506 9.94 -9.81 -20.80
C ALA A 506 8.75 -9.16 -21.53
N THR A 507 8.91 -7.88 -21.87
CA THR A 507 7.92 -7.09 -22.64
C THR A 507 8.60 -6.43 -23.84
N SER A 508 7.82 -5.75 -24.70
CA SER A 508 8.40 -4.99 -25.81
C SER A 508 9.28 -3.81 -25.35
N GLY A 509 8.93 -3.16 -24.23
CA GLY A 509 9.69 -2.06 -23.63
C GLY A 509 10.83 -2.52 -22.71
N ASP A 510 10.81 -3.77 -22.27
CA ASP A 510 11.86 -4.41 -21.47
C ASP A 510 12.07 -5.86 -21.96
N PRO A 511 12.75 -6.06 -23.11
CA PRO A 511 12.89 -7.38 -23.74
C PRO A 511 13.67 -8.40 -22.90
N ASN A 512 14.41 -7.94 -21.90
CA ASN A 512 15.16 -8.78 -20.97
C ASN A 512 14.41 -9.05 -19.66
N GLY A 513 13.26 -8.39 -19.46
CA GLY A 513 12.45 -8.43 -18.25
C GLY A 513 13.19 -7.93 -17.01
N TYR A 514 14.13 -6.98 -17.14
CA TYR A 514 14.94 -6.49 -16.03
C TYR A 514 14.10 -5.98 -14.85
N SER A 515 12.96 -5.38 -15.13
CA SER A 515 12.05 -4.82 -14.12
C SER A 515 11.21 -5.87 -13.38
N LEU A 516 11.09 -7.09 -13.93
CA LEU A 516 10.14 -8.10 -13.46
C LEU A 516 10.75 -9.47 -13.21
N ARG A 517 11.91 -9.80 -13.77
CA ARG A 517 12.49 -11.13 -13.65
C ARG A 517 13.04 -11.39 -12.23
N PRO A 518 13.00 -12.63 -11.74
CA PRO A 518 13.72 -13.02 -10.52
C PRO A 518 15.21 -12.69 -10.59
N VAL A 519 15.82 -12.38 -9.45
CA VAL A 519 17.25 -12.08 -9.30
C VAL A 519 17.85 -12.97 -8.20
N GLY A 520 18.93 -13.68 -8.50
CA GLY A 520 19.53 -14.64 -7.56
C GLY A 520 18.72 -15.93 -7.35
N ALA A 521 17.61 -16.10 -8.07
CA ALA A 521 16.81 -17.33 -8.11
C ALA A 521 16.51 -17.73 -9.56
N THR A 522 16.32 -19.02 -9.79
CA THR A 522 15.97 -19.56 -11.11
C THR A 522 14.65 -20.31 -11.03
N TYR A 523 13.68 -19.84 -11.79
CA TYR A 523 12.44 -20.56 -12.05
C TYR A 523 12.50 -21.05 -13.49
N PRO A 524 12.46 -22.37 -13.75
CA PRO A 524 12.51 -22.88 -15.11
C PRO A 524 11.30 -22.42 -15.92
N GLU A 525 11.50 -22.33 -17.23
CA GLU A 525 10.38 -22.15 -18.15
C GLU A 525 9.48 -23.39 -18.14
N THR A 526 8.18 -23.17 -18.33
CA THR A 526 7.17 -24.23 -18.44
C THR A 526 7.39 -25.14 -19.65
N SER A 527 8.05 -24.63 -20.69
CA SER A 527 8.61 -25.40 -21.80
C SER A 527 9.82 -24.65 -22.39
N PRO A 528 10.80 -25.35 -22.99
CA PRO A 528 12.01 -24.70 -23.50
C PRO A 528 11.70 -23.61 -24.55
N GLY A 529 12.17 -22.40 -24.30
CA GLY A 529 12.00 -21.22 -25.15
C GLY A 529 10.66 -20.49 -24.97
N SER A 530 9.83 -20.86 -23.99
CA SER A 530 8.52 -20.23 -23.84
C SER A 530 8.58 -18.82 -23.24
N GLY A 531 9.63 -18.49 -22.49
CA GLY A 531 9.70 -17.28 -21.67
C GLY A 531 8.71 -17.25 -20.49
N ILE A 532 7.93 -18.31 -20.28
CA ILE A 532 6.89 -18.40 -19.24
C ILE A 532 7.44 -19.23 -18.08
N LEU A 533 7.62 -18.60 -16.92
CA LEU A 533 8.21 -19.24 -15.74
C LEU A 533 7.19 -20.11 -14.98
N VAL A 534 7.66 -21.16 -14.30
CA VAL A 534 6.83 -21.92 -13.35
C VAL A 534 6.41 -21.05 -12.15
N ASN A 535 5.22 -21.32 -11.62
CA ASN A 535 4.63 -20.58 -10.48
C ASN A 535 4.87 -21.24 -9.12
N TYR A 536 5.95 -22.01 -8.98
CA TYR A 536 6.26 -22.70 -7.75
C TYR A 536 7.76 -22.73 -7.47
N ASP A 537 8.12 -22.74 -6.19
CA ASP A 537 9.46 -23.10 -5.73
C ASP A 537 9.48 -24.54 -5.18
N THR A 538 10.64 -25.17 -5.23
CA THR A 538 10.88 -26.51 -4.66
C THR A 538 12.15 -26.48 -3.81
N ALA A 539 11.96 -26.50 -2.49
CA ALA A 539 13.01 -26.45 -1.50
C ALA A 539 13.44 -27.87 -1.05
N PRO A 540 14.67 -28.31 -1.36
CA PRO A 540 15.22 -29.53 -0.81
C PRO A 540 15.81 -29.30 0.59
N TYR A 541 15.65 -30.29 1.46
CA TYR A 541 16.27 -30.36 2.78
C TYR A 541 16.95 -31.72 2.96
N ALA A 542 18.21 -31.70 3.37
CA ALA A 542 18.98 -32.85 3.80
C ALA A 542 19.12 -32.84 5.32
N ILE A 543 18.68 -33.91 5.97
CA ILE A 543 18.54 -33.99 7.42
C ILE A 543 19.30 -35.22 7.91
N THR A 544 20.22 -35.01 8.85
CA THR A 544 20.85 -36.09 9.61
C THR A 544 19.92 -36.43 10.77
N VAL A 545 19.50 -37.69 10.85
CA VAL A 545 18.68 -38.19 11.95
C VAL A 545 19.62 -38.75 13.03
N PRO A 546 19.59 -38.24 14.28
CA PRO A 546 20.46 -38.70 15.34
C PRO A 546 20.38 -40.21 15.60
N VAL A 547 21.46 -40.78 16.13
CA VAL A 547 21.50 -42.18 16.59
C VAL A 547 20.41 -42.43 17.63
N GLY A 548 19.77 -43.59 17.56
CA GLY A 548 18.73 -43.98 18.52
C GLY A 548 17.42 -43.17 18.48
N THR A 549 17.23 -42.26 17.52
CA THR A 549 15.93 -41.58 17.35
C THR A 549 14.85 -42.60 16.98
N SER A 550 13.75 -42.60 17.74
CA SER A 550 12.64 -43.53 17.55
C SER A 550 11.70 -43.07 16.44
N GLY A 551 11.42 -43.95 15.47
CA GLY A 551 10.38 -43.72 14.47
C GLY A 551 8.97 -44.07 14.98
N PRO A 552 7.92 -43.70 14.24
CA PRO A 552 7.98 -42.94 13.00
C PRO A 552 8.35 -41.46 13.23
N LEU A 553 9.04 -40.86 12.27
CA LEU A 553 9.37 -39.43 12.29
C LEU A 553 8.32 -38.66 11.51
N THR A 554 7.84 -37.55 12.08
CA THR A 554 6.93 -36.63 11.41
C THR A 554 7.67 -35.38 11.00
N VAL A 555 7.66 -35.11 9.69
CA VAL A 555 8.13 -33.88 9.08
C VAL A 555 6.94 -32.94 8.95
N THR A 556 7.07 -31.70 9.41
CA THR A 556 6.08 -30.64 9.22
C THR A 556 6.76 -29.42 8.63
N ALA A 557 6.34 -29.02 7.43
CA ALA A 557 6.70 -27.74 6.83
C ALA A 557 5.58 -26.72 7.07
N ARG A 558 5.96 -25.48 7.35
CA ARG A 558 5.06 -24.34 7.54
C ARG A 558 5.55 -23.16 6.72
N LEU A 559 4.65 -22.54 5.97
CA LEU A 559 4.91 -21.31 5.24
C LEU A 559 4.38 -20.14 6.08
N TYR A 560 5.26 -19.20 6.43
CA TYR A 560 4.93 -18.01 7.21
C TYR A 560 5.11 -16.74 6.41
N PHE A 561 4.30 -15.73 6.70
CA PHE A 561 4.44 -14.36 6.21
C PHE A 561 4.69 -13.41 7.38
N GLN A 562 5.54 -12.39 7.20
CA GLN A 562 5.77 -11.33 8.17
C GLN A 562 5.72 -9.96 7.48
N THR A 563 4.96 -9.03 8.06
CA THR A 563 4.80 -7.66 7.55
C THR A 563 6.09 -6.85 7.67
N SER A 564 6.77 -6.92 8.81
CA SER A 564 8.00 -6.18 9.06
C SER A 564 9.01 -7.01 9.85
N SER A 565 10.25 -7.07 9.37
CA SER A 565 11.36 -7.67 10.08
C SER A 565 11.81 -6.80 11.25
N ARG A 566 12.62 -7.39 12.15
CA ARG A 566 13.33 -6.66 13.20
C ARG A 566 14.26 -5.60 12.62
N ASP A 567 15.06 -5.99 11.63
CA ASP A 567 16.10 -5.13 11.05
C ASP A 567 15.50 -3.85 10.46
N TYR A 568 14.32 -3.95 9.85
CA TYR A 568 13.62 -2.77 9.33
C TYR A 568 13.14 -1.83 10.44
N MET A 569 12.57 -2.38 11.52
CA MET A 569 12.13 -1.56 12.66
C MET A 569 13.30 -0.89 13.39
N GLU A 570 14.43 -1.60 13.54
CA GLU A 570 15.65 -1.05 14.14
C GLU A 570 16.27 0.02 13.22
N PHE A 571 16.34 -0.23 11.91
CA PHE A 571 16.79 0.76 10.93
C PHE A 571 15.99 2.07 11.00
N LEU A 572 14.66 2.00 10.96
CA LEU A 572 13.81 3.21 11.00
C LEU A 572 14.04 4.04 12.27
N ARG A 573 14.19 3.38 13.43
CA ARG A 573 14.52 4.04 14.70
C ARG A 573 15.91 4.65 14.65
N ASP A 574 16.90 3.87 14.25
CA ASP A 574 18.31 4.26 14.32
C ASP A 574 18.64 5.37 13.33
N GLN A 575 18.05 5.34 12.12
CA GLN A 575 18.17 6.41 11.16
C GLN A 575 17.49 7.70 11.63
N ALA A 576 16.30 7.62 12.24
CA ALA A 576 15.67 8.81 12.82
C ALA A 576 16.55 9.45 13.91
N ALA A 577 17.23 8.65 14.73
CA ALA A 577 18.18 9.14 15.72
C ALA A 577 19.46 9.71 15.09
N ALA A 578 20.07 8.99 14.14
CA ALA A 578 21.31 9.40 13.46
C ALA A 578 21.14 10.70 12.66
N ASN A 579 19.97 10.89 12.05
CA ASN A 579 19.64 12.08 11.26
C ASN A 579 19.20 13.27 12.12
N GLY A 580 19.07 13.08 13.44
CA GLY A 580 18.57 14.11 14.34
C GLY A 580 17.13 14.54 14.02
N THR A 581 16.30 13.60 13.52
CA THR A 581 14.89 13.86 13.21
C THR A 581 14.18 14.39 14.46
N ALA A 582 13.47 15.50 14.33
CA ALA A 582 12.73 16.07 15.44
C ALA A 582 11.51 15.21 15.81
N ALA A 583 11.09 15.29 17.07
CA ALA A 583 9.82 14.69 17.49
C ALA A 583 8.62 15.29 16.73
N GLU A 584 7.53 14.52 16.54
CA GLU A 584 6.36 14.94 15.73
C GLU A 584 5.85 16.34 16.05
N ASN A 585 5.59 16.63 17.33
CA ASN A 585 5.06 17.93 17.75
C ASN A 585 6.08 19.07 17.63
N THR A 586 7.37 18.74 17.55
CA THR A 586 8.44 19.72 17.29
C THR A 586 8.64 19.94 15.80
N LEU A 587 8.70 18.85 15.02
CA LEU A 587 8.84 18.84 13.56
C LEU A 587 7.72 19.63 12.90
N CYS A 588 6.48 19.40 13.35
CA CYS A 588 5.29 20.01 12.79
C CYS A 588 4.72 21.13 13.66
N ALA A 589 5.51 21.81 14.50
CA ALA A 589 5.00 22.76 15.50
C ALA A 589 4.09 23.88 14.93
N SER A 590 4.28 24.27 13.67
CA SER A 590 3.46 25.28 12.97
C SER A 590 2.27 24.70 12.20
N GLY A 591 2.07 23.38 12.24
CA GLY A 591 1.05 22.67 11.49
C GLY A 591 -0.35 22.75 12.11
N PRO A 592 -1.42 22.48 11.34
CA PRO A 592 -2.78 22.44 11.86
C PRO A 592 -2.95 21.43 12.99
N GLY A 593 -3.75 21.77 13.99
CA GLY A 593 -4.10 20.87 15.10
C GLY A 593 -2.96 20.54 16.08
N ARG A 594 -1.79 21.18 15.97
CA ARG A 594 -0.62 20.89 16.82
C ARG A 594 -0.63 21.71 18.12
N PRO A 595 -0.07 21.18 19.24
CA PRO A 595 0.50 19.85 19.37
C PRO A 595 -0.58 18.76 19.39
N PHE A 596 -0.29 17.63 18.76
CA PHE A 596 -1.13 16.43 18.83
C PHE A 596 -1.07 15.81 20.22
N ALA A 597 -2.22 15.28 20.64
CA ALA A 597 -2.39 14.53 21.89
C ALA A 597 -2.45 13.00 21.67
N VAL A 598 -2.27 12.53 20.43
CA VAL A 598 -2.26 11.12 20.03
C VAL A 598 -1.15 10.87 19.01
N GLY A 599 -0.75 9.61 18.83
CA GLY A 599 0.32 9.26 17.89
C GLY A 599 1.72 9.52 18.47
N PRO A 600 2.72 9.86 17.63
CA PRO A 600 4.11 9.96 18.08
C PRO A 600 4.39 11.08 19.09
N GLN A 601 3.62 12.17 19.08
CA GLN A 601 3.72 13.29 20.03
C GLN A 601 5.15 13.84 20.24
N ASP A 602 5.79 13.50 21.36
CA ASP A 602 7.12 13.93 21.80
C ASP A 602 8.25 12.98 21.35
N LYS A 603 7.92 11.99 20.52
CA LYS A 603 8.85 11.05 19.89
C LYS A 603 8.99 11.31 18.40
N THR A 604 10.10 10.86 17.83
CA THR A 604 10.23 10.73 16.36
C THR A 604 9.27 9.63 15.89
N ARG A 605 8.81 9.70 14.64
CA ARG A 605 7.94 8.66 14.07
C ARG A 605 8.63 7.29 14.05
N GLY A 606 9.94 7.25 13.77
CA GLY A 606 10.76 6.04 13.85
C GLY A 606 10.81 5.41 15.25
N GLN A 607 11.04 6.22 16.29
CA GLN A 607 11.02 5.72 17.68
C GLN A 607 9.63 5.25 18.09
N TYR A 608 8.58 5.99 17.73
CA TYR A 608 7.20 5.62 18.03
C TYR A 608 6.81 4.28 17.38
N ALA A 609 7.14 4.08 16.10
CA ALA A 609 6.91 2.82 15.41
C ALA A 609 7.66 1.65 16.08
N TYR A 610 8.91 1.87 16.51
CA TYR A 610 9.69 0.87 17.24
C TYR A 610 9.09 0.54 18.62
N ASP A 611 8.60 1.53 19.36
CA ASP A 611 7.98 1.29 20.67
C ASP A 611 6.71 0.44 20.54
N LEU A 612 5.88 0.71 19.52
CA LEU A 612 4.69 -0.07 19.21
C LEU A 612 5.04 -1.52 18.87
N TRP A 613 6.10 -1.73 18.09
CA TRP A 613 6.60 -3.05 17.71
C TRP A 613 7.23 -3.81 18.88
N SER A 614 8.02 -3.12 19.72
CA SER A 614 8.70 -3.73 20.86
C SER A 614 7.77 -4.01 22.04
N GLY A 615 6.57 -3.40 22.03
CA GLY A 615 5.60 -3.46 23.12
C GLY A 615 6.00 -2.59 24.31
N ALA A 616 6.87 -1.60 24.08
CA ALA A 616 7.32 -0.62 25.08
C ALA A 616 6.32 0.53 25.27
N VAL A 617 5.35 0.69 24.38
CA VAL A 617 4.21 1.59 24.62
C VAL A 617 3.30 0.97 25.67
N ALA A 618 3.49 1.36 26.93
CA ALA A 618 2.51 1.17 27.98
C ALA A 618 1.75 2.49 28.16
N GLY A 619 0.46 2.54 27.83
CA GLY A 619 -0.41 3.66 28.24
C GLY A 619 -0.73 4.75 27.21
N ASP A 620 -0.28 4.69 25.96
CA ASP A 620 -0.55 5.77 24.98
C ASP A 620 -1.89 5.65 24.24
N ARG A 621 -2.91 5.02 24.86
CA ARG A 621 -4.28 5.41 24.53
C ARG A 621 -5.17 5.65 25.74
N VAL A 622 -5.50 6.94 25.86
CA VAL A 622 -6.28 7.64 26.86
C VAL A 622 -7.74 7.64 26.42
N PHE A 623 -8.54 6.76 27.01
CA PHE A 623 -9.77 7.24 27.63
C PHE A 623 -9.67 6.93 29.11
N ALA A 624 -9.30 7.97 29.86
CA ALA A 624 -9.45 7.97 31.30
C ALA A 624 -10.93 8.20 31.62
N ASP A 625 -11.72 7.15 31.72
CA ASP A 625 -12.70 7.08 32.80
C ASP A 625 -12.21 6.04 33.81
N GLY A 626 -11.78 6.55 34.96
CA GLY A 626 -10.95 5.83 35.91
C GLY A 626 -11.70 4.73 36.65
N PHE A 627 -11.82 3.55 36.04
CA PHE A 627 -12.03 2.28 36.70
C PHE A 627 -11.39 1.18 35.83
N ASP A 628 -10.47 0.44 36.43
CA ASP A 628 -9.84 -0.80 35.94
C ASP A 628 -8.52 -0.66 35.16
N GLY A 629 -7.44 -1.06 35.84
CA GLY A 629 -6.16 -1.40 35.21
C GLY A 629 -6.13 -2.85 34.71
N GLU A 630 -5.04 -3.15 33.98
CA GLU A 630 -4.61 -4.40 33.30
C GLU A 630 -5.00 -4.52 31.80
N PRO A 631 -4.17 -5.19 30.97
CA PRO A 631 -2.86 -4.80 30.47
C PRO A 631 -2.90 -4.48 28.96
N VAL A 632 -2.03 -3.57 28.55
CA VAL A 632 -1.89 -3.06 27.18
C VAL A 632 -1.68 -4.20 26.18
N ALA A 633 -2.53 -4.28 25.15
CA ALA A 633 -2.35 -5.22 24.06
C ALA A 633 -1.00 -4.94 23.37
N ARG A 634 0.00 -5.75 23.65
CA ARG A 634 1.25 -5.74 22.88
C ARG A 634 0.91 -6.19 21.47
N TYR A 635 0.96 -5.29 20.49
CA TYR A 635 0.84 -5.65 19.06
C TYR A 635 1.91 -6.68 18.65
N GLY A 636 3.00 -6.73 19.43
CA GLY A 636 4.07 -7.68 19.30
C GLY A 636 5.02 -7.32 18.17
N LYS A 637 6.19 -7.95 18.20
CA LYS A 637 7.22 -7.79 17.18
C LYS A 637 6.77 -8.44 15.87
N SER A 638 5.93 -7.74 15.10
CA SER A 638 5.29 -8.14 13.84
C SER A 638 5.16 -9.67 13.71
N PRO A 639 4.11 -10.28 14.28
CA PRO A 639 4.06 -11.73 14.41
C PRO A 639 4.05 -12.43 13.04
N PRO A 640 4.76 -13.55 12.89
CA PRO A 640 4.60 -14.43 11.73
C PRO A 640 3.16 -14.92 11.61
N GLU A 641 2.53 -14.69 10.48
CA GLU A 641 1.22 -15.23 10.14
C GLU A 641 1.40 -16.54 9.37
N LEU A 642 0.77 -17.62 9.86
CA LEU A 642 0.81 -18.91 9.18
C LEU A 642 -0.05 -18.84 7.91
N MET A 643 0.56 -19.15 6.76
CA MET A 643 -0.14 -19.24 5.48
C MET A 643 -0.63 -20.66 5.21
N GLN A 644 0.29 -21.63 5.29
CA GLN A 644 0.02 -23.02 4.92
C GLN A 644 0.91 -23.96 5.73
N SER A 645 0.46 -25.20 5.92
CA SER A 645 1.27 -26.27 6.54
C SER A 645 1.04 -27.60 5.86
N ALA A 646 2.09 -28.40 5.72
CA ALA A 646 2.02 -29.74 5.18
C ALA A 646 2.93 -30.67 5.98
N SER A 647 2.55 -31.94 6.07
CA SER A 647 3.31 -32.93 6.82
C SER A 647 3.49 -34.22 6.03
N ALA A 648 4.58 -34.92 6.32
CA ALA A 648 4.85 -36.27 5.84
C ALA A 648 5.43 -37.08 6.99
N THR A 649 5.14 -38.38 7.03
CA THR A 649 5.62 -39.28 8.09
C THR A 649 6.43 -40.40 7.45
N THR A 650 7.52 -40.80 8.10
CA THR A 650 8.29 -41.96 7.65
C THR A 650 7.45 -43.24 7.72
N PRO A 651 7.78 -44.28 6.92
CA PRO A 651 7.16 -45.59 7.03
C PRO A 651 7.21 -46.19 8.43
#